data_AF-A0A950M632-F1
#
_entry.id   AF-A0A950M632-F1
#
_cell.length_a   1.000
_cell.length_b   1.000
_cell.length_c   1.000
_cell.angle_alpha   90.00
_cell.angle_beta   90.00
_cell.angle_gamma   90.00
#
_symmetry.space_group_name_H-M   'P 1'
#
loop_
_entity.id
_entity.type
_entity.pdbx_description
1 polymer ?
#
loop_
_entity_poly.entity_id
_entity_poly.type
_entity_poly.pdbx_seq_one_letter_code
_entity_poly.pdbx_strand_id
1 'polypeptide(L)'
;NNNAGGSIVSQGTTSSTIDANYYGANFINNGSISAQSGSLTLNFGTAQTHGGSFATASGTTLFFGGNSNAQTFNGTMSNLGLITFQSGTNVVNGAKSGTFDLTGGSLRNFSLSGAGSILNWTGGTLDVATTIGSGSVLNVNASSLTQSGTLTNNGTMNLAAGTTTYTTGTIANAGTLNLNNAGGASALYMQSGATLTNSGTISSSGASTPTSSSLDAEYYGGSLINNGTVTVVNGTLNFNAGTAQSHSGTFTADSGATLNINGGSNLQTFTGTFSSPGTTNFQSGINSVSVNTGGTFNLNGGSLRNFTLGSGSALNWTGGTLDVATTIASGATVNVTSSSLTQSGTMSNSGTINLAPGTATYFGGAVSNGGTINFNNNGAANYLYIQAAGSLTNTGTIQASGASPTSSSVDASYYGGTLINNGAVTAVSGTLNFNMGSAQTHTGNFTADSGATLTINGSSNVQTLSGTFSSPGTTNFQSGTNVVSGTSSGTFNLNGGSLRNFNLAGGSTLNWTGGTLDVSTTIASGATVNVTSSSLTQSGTMSNSGTINFAPGTATYFTGAVGNSGTLNLNNAGAANYIYVEAAGSLTNTGTIQAGGATTPATSSVDAQYYGGTLINNGVVTVVNGTLNFNTGSAQTHTGNFMVDSGATLTINGNGNTQTFSGAFNSPGITNFQSGTNVVSGTNSGTFNLNAGSLRSITLGSGSILNWVGGTLDVGTTVASGAQLNVNGNGDTQSGTFTNNGTVSIAPGVNSYWNGTLNNNGTLTLNNAGAANSMYIGASGNLDNTASGVINVQGITTPTTSTIDTQYYGGAFSNAGTVNVLNGTLAMAGAFTQSGAIKLTMGTTFSDTTGFTNTGSLSGVGTVTAGTGASALVNQGIISPGTATAVGTLTINGDLQLGSGSQLDFKLGGTTAGQSDAIAVSGIVTIGGALNASVFGSYVPANGDAIPLITMGGSANGTFSSTALPAGFTAAYNSVAGEA
;
A
#
# COMPACT_ATOMS: atom_id res chain seq x y z
N ASN A 1 -22.50 38.66 99.53
CA ASN A 1 -22.61 40.13 99.39
C ASN A 1 -21.22 40.70 99.24
N ASN A 2 -20.58 40.49 98.09
CA ASN A 2 -20.85 41.09 96.78
C ASN A 2 -20.28 42.50 96.73
N ASN A 3 -19.35 42.76 95.81
CA ASN A 3 -18.91 44.11 95.48
C ASN A 3 -20.11 44.89 94.91
N ALA A 4 -21.01 45.38 95.77
CA ALA A 4 -22.29 45.94 95.42
C ALA A 4 -22.17 47.44 95.14
N GLY A 5 -21.42 47.79 94.09
CA GLY A 5 -21.14 49.18 93.70
C GLY A 5 -19.80 49.76 94.19
N GLY A 6 -18.96 48.96 94.87
CA GLY A 6 -17.63 49.37 95.32
C GLY A 6 -16.53 49.20 94.25
N SER A 7 -15.29 49.54 94.61
CA SER A 7 -14.10 49.35 93.76
C SER A 7 -13.08 48.45 94.44
N ILE A 8 -12.69 47.36 93.79
CA ILE A 8 -11.59 46.49 94.19
C ILE A 8 -10.42 46.75 93.24
N VAL A 9 -9.28 47.16 93.79
CA VAL A 9 -8.09 47.51 93.00
C VAL A 9 -6.87 46.77 93.54
N SER A 10 -6.10 46.11 92.66
CA SER A 10 -4.76 45.60 93.02
C SER A 10 -3.68 46.61 92.63
N GLN A 11 -2.85 47.04 93.58
CA GLN A 11 -1.78 48.05 93.40
C GLN A 11 -0.37 47.53 93.77
N GLY A 12 -0.13 46.22 93.80
CA GLY A 12 1.16 45.60 94.14
C GLY A 12 1.97 45.13 92.92
N THR A 13 3.29 45.02 93.03
CA THR A 13 4.15 44.45 91.97
C THR A 13 4.15 42.91 91.93
N THR A 14 3.58 42.26 92.96
CA THR A 14 3.43 40.81 93.09
C THR A 14 2.00 40.34 92.79
N SER A 15 1.83 39.05 92.53
CA SER A 15 0.52 38.44 92.26
C SER A 15 -0.40 38.48 93.49
N SER A 16 -1.64 38.92 93.30
CA SER A 16 -2.71 38.92 94.31
C SER A 16 -3.81 37.93 93.92
N THR A 17 -4.40 37.22 94.88
CA THR A 17 -5.46 36.24 94.61
C THR A 17 -6.67 36.47 95.51
N ILE A 18 -7.87 36.50 94.91
CA ILE A 18 -9.16 36.36 95.58
C ILE A 18 -9.61 34.92 95.33
N ASP A 19 -9.59 34.09 96.36
CA ASP A 19 -9.96 32.68 96.24
C ASP A 19 -11.29 32.37 96.94
N ALA A 20 -12.37 32.34 96.16
CA ALA A 20 -13.68 31.86 96.60
C ALA A 20 -13.88 30.36 96.29
N ASN A 21 -12.94 29.70 95.63
CA ASN A 21 -13.05 28.30 95.22
C ASN A 21 -12.71 27.33 96.36
N TYR A 22 -11.67 27.61 97.16
CA TYR A 22 -11.13 26.68 98.16
C TYR A 22 -12.17 26.12 99.15
N TYR A 23 -13.23 26.89 99.46
CA TYR A 23 -14.35 26.46 100.31
C TYR A 23 -15.73 26.59 99.64
N GLY A 24 -15.80 26.81 98.32
CA GLY A 24 -17.07 26.95 97.60
C GLY A 24 -17.89 28.20 97.98
N ALA A 25 -17.23 29.34 98.20
CA ALA A 25 -17.87 30.59 98.57
C ALA A 25 -18.53 31.30 97.37
N ASN A 26 -19.60 32.04 97.64
CA ASN A 26 -20.24 32.92 96.65
C ASN A 26 -19.48 34.25 96.57
N PHE A 27 -18.94 34.56 95.38
CA PHE A 27 -18.36 35.87 95.08
C PHE A 27 -19.06 36.47 93.87
N ILE A 28 -19.70 37.63 94.02
CA ILE A 28 -20.38 38.35 92.92
C ILE A 28 -19.84 39.78 92.82
N ASN A 29 -19.43 40.19 91.62
CA ASN A 29 -19.07 41.57 91.32
C ASN A 29 -20.24 42.35 90.67
N ASN A 30 -20.70 43.41 91.34
CA ASN A 30 -21.64 44.40 90.79
C ASN A 30 -21.04 45.83 90.80
N GLY A 31 -19.75 45.97 91.12
CA GLY A 31 -18.99 47.23 91.15
C GLY A 31 -17.82 47.19 90.16
N SER A 32 -16.72 47.89 90.43
CA SER A 32 -15.50 47.82 89.59
C SER A 32 -14.43 46.92 90.19
N ILE A 33 -13.79 46.09 89.36
CA ILE A 33 -12.57 45.36 89.71
C ILE A 33 -11.50 45.76 88.71
N SER A 34 -10.36 46.25 89.20
CA SER A 34 -9.26 46.70 88.35
C SER A 34 -7.90 46.18 88.82
N ALA A 35 -7.14 45.57 87.91
CA ALA A 35 -5.72 45.33 88.13
C ALA A 35 -4.91 46.55 87.66
N GLN A 36 -4.25 47.27 88.57
CA GLN A 36 -3.46 48.47 88.24
C GLN A 36 -1.94 48.25 88.28
N SER A 37 -1.47 47.26 89.04
CA SER A 37 -0.10 46.76 89.01
C SER A 37 -0.08 45.24 89.26
N GLY A 38 0.93 44.55 88.74
CA GLY A 38 1.14 43.11 88.94
C GLY A 38 0.07 42.24 88.28
N SER A 39 -0.31 41.14 88.94
CA SER A 39 -1.42 40.30 88.50
C SER A 39 -2.47 40.12 89.59
N LEU A 40 -3.74 39.99 89.19
CA LEU A 40 -4.86 39.70 90.07
C LEU A 40 -5.55 38.42 89.59
N THR A 41 -5.67 37.42 90.45
CA THR A 41 -6.38 36.17 90.18
C THR A 41 -7.69 36.13 90.93
N LEU A 42 -8.78 35.79 90.23
CA LEU A 42 -10.10 35.58 90.79
C LEU A 42 -10.49 34.12 90.60
N ASN A 43 -10.50 33.34 91.68
CA ASN A 43 -10.97 31.96 91.68
C ASN A 43 -12.40 31.89 92.20
N PHE A 44 -13.34 31.45 91.37
CA PHE A 44 -14.77 31.35 91.76
C PHE A 44 -15.14 29.95 92.29
N GLY A 45 -16.02 29.90 93.29
CA GLY A 45 -16.44 28.65 93.94
C GLY A 45 -17.80 28.09 93.55
N THR A 46 -18.78 28.93 93.18
CA THR A 46 -20.13 28.52 92.79
C THR A 46 -20.55 29.27 91.51
N ALA A 47 -21.59 28.80 90.81
CA ALA A 47 -22.06 29.48 89.60
C ALA A 47 -22.66 30.85 89.97
N GLN A 48 -22.18 31.92 89.34
CA GLN A 48 -22.60 33.30 89.67
C GLN A 48 -22.79 34.18 88.43
N THR A 49 -23.49 35.29 88.62
CA THR A 49 -23.64 36.36 87.60
C THR A 49 -23.06 37.66 88.13
N HIS A 50 -22.22 38.32 87.33
CA HIS A 50 -21.51 39.54 87.64
C HIS A 50 -22.00 40.68 86.73
N GLY A 51 -22.61 41.71 87.32
CA GLY A 51 -23.03 42.93 86.59
C GLY A 51 -21.94 44.01 86.52
N GLY A 52 -20.89 43.89 87.34
CA GLY A 52 -19.83 44.89 87.50
C GLY A 52 -18.75 44.88 86.41
N SER A 53 -17.94 45.94 86.36
CA SER A 53 -16.87 46.11 85.36
C SER A 53 -15.56 45.44 85.79
N PHE A 54 -14.79 44.95 84.81
CA PHE A 54 -13.45 44.41 84.99
C PHE A 54 -12.46 45.13 84.08
N ALA A 55 -11.35 45.61 84.63
CA ALA A 55 -10.37 46.38 83.87
C ALA A 55 -8.92 46.05 84.25
N THR A 56 -7.99 46.27 83.33
CA THR A 56 -6.55 46.15 83.60
C THR A 56 -5.78 47.33 83.00
N ALA A 57 -4.78 47.81 83.73
CA ALA A 57 -3.83 48.82 83.26
C ALA A 57 -2.75 48.17 82.37
N SER A 58 -2.02 48.98 81.60
CA SER A 58 -0.93 48.48 80.75
C SER A 58 0.12 47.70 81.57
N GLY A 59 0.55 46.55 81.05
CA GLY A 59 1.53 45.67 81.72
C GLY A 59 1.00 44.82 82.87
N THR A 60 -0.32 44.78 83.11
CA THR A 60 -0.96 43.99 84.19
C THR A 60 -1.83 42.87 83.65
N THR A 61 -2.06 41.82 84.46
CA THR A 61 -2.90 40.68 84.08
C THR A 61 -4.00 40.39 85.10
N LEU A 62 -5.23 40.22 84.63
CA LEU A 62 -6.37 39.74 85.43
C LEU A 62 -6.70 38.30 85.02
N PHE A 63 -6.56 37.35 85.95
CA PHE A 63 -6.86 35.95 85.74
C PHE A 63 -8.24 35.58 86.29
N PHE A 64 -9.03 34.88 85.49
CA PHE A 64 -10.26 34.22 85.91
C PHE A 64 -10.02 32.70 85.98
N GLY A 65 -10.16 32.13 87.18
CA GLY A 65 -9.98 30.71 87.45
C GLY A 65 -11.08 30.14 88.36
N GLY A 66 -10.94 28.89 88.76
CA GLY A 66 -11.91 28.20 89.63
C GLY A 66 -12.36 26.84 89.10
N ASN A 67 -13.42 26.31 89.71
CA ASN A 67 -13.99 25.00 89.37
C ASN A 67 -14.92 25.03 88.13
N SER A 68 -15.58 23.91 87.83
CA SER A 68 -16.40 23.71 86.62
C SER A 68 -17.68 24.57 86.55
N ASN A 69 -17.99 25.36 87.59
CA ASN A 69 -19.20 26.16 87.65
C ASN A 69 -19.18 27.35 86.69
N ALA A 70 -20.34 27.66 86.09
CA ALA A 70 -20.46 28.75 85.12
C ALA A 70 -20.47 30.13 85.78
N GLN A 71 -19.57 31.01 85.35
CA GLN A 71 -19.53 32.43 85.70
C GLN A 71 -20.09 33.26 84.53
N THR A 72 -21.13 34.04 84.79
CA THR A 72 -21.74 34.92 83.79
C THR A 72 -21.32 36.36 84.02
N PHE A 73 -20.67 36.98 83.04
CA PHE A 73 -20.19 38.35 83.09
C PHE A 73 -21.03 39.24 82.17
N ASN A 74 -21.92 40.04 82.75
CA ASN A 74 -22.78 40.99 82.04
C ASN A 74 -22.22 42.40 81.98
N GLY A 75 -21.29 42.75 82.87
CA GLY A 75 -20.66 44.07 82.92
C GLY A 75 -19.59 44.29 81.85
N THR A 76 -19.00 45.49 81.83
CA THR A 76 -17.97 45.86 80.86
C THR A 76 -16.64 45.14 81.16
N MET A 77 -15.92 44.73 80.11
CA MET A 77 -14.50 44.36 80.21
C MET A 77 -13.73 45.21 79.22
N SER A 78 -12.81 46.04 79.73
CA SER A 78 -11.93 46.88 78.93
C SER A 78 -10.54 46.83 79.54
N ASN A 79 -9.54 46.50 78.74
CA ASN A 79 -8.18 46.32 79.22
C ASN A 79 -7.17 47.04 78.33
N LEU A 80 -6.21 47.70 78.96
CA LEU A 80 -4.94 48.13 78.35
C LEU A 80 -3.81 47.13 78.63
N GLY A 81 -4.02 46.21 79.59
CA GLY A 81 -3.19 45.05 79.87
C GLY A 81 -3.82 43.76 79.32
N LEU A 82 -3.81 42.68 80.10
CA LEU A 82 -4.28 41.36 79.69
C LEU A 82 -5.39 40.83 80.60
N ILE A 83 -6.43 40.22 80.02
CA ILE A 83 -7.43 39.42 80.77
C ILE A 83 -7.32 37.96 80.34
N THR A 84 -7.14 37.03 81.27
CA THR A 84 -6.89 35.62 80.97
C THR A 84 -7.94 34.71 81.62
N PHE A 85 -8.61 33.88 80.82
CA PHE A 85 -9.50 32.81 81.28
C PHE A 85 -8.71 31.50 81.38
N GLN A 86 -8.51 31.01 82.61
CA GLN A 86 -7.64 29.86 82.89
C GLN A 86 -8.39 28.54 83.08
N SER A 87 -9.61 28.58 83.64
CA SER A 87 -10.41 27.39 83.91
C SER A 87 -11.90 27.74 84.06
N GLY A 88 -12.73 26.72 84.30
CA GLY A 88 -14.17 26.88 84.50
C GLY A 88 -14.95 27.23 83.23
N THR A 89 -16.24 27.49 83.38
CA THR A 89 -17.10 27.94 82.27
C THR A 89 -17.34 29.44 82.41
N ASN A 90 -16.94 30.25 81.41
CA ASN A 90 -17.01 31.71 81.43
C ASN A 90 -17.97 32.19 80.35
N VAL A 91 -19.16 32.65 80.74
CA VAL A 91 -20.17 33.23 79.84
C VAL A 91 -19.98 34.75 79.83
N VAL A 92 -19.42 35.32 78.78
CA VAL A 92 -19.06 36.74 78.72
C VAL A 92 -19.99 37.46 77.75
N ASN A 93 -21.00 38.13 78.29
CA ASN A 93 -22.06 38.75 77.49
C ASN A 93 -21.68 40.15 77.01
N GLY A 94 -22.00 40.46 75.75
CA GLY A 94 -21.79 41.78 75.14
C GLY A 94 -20.40 41.98 74.54
N ALA A 95 -20.27 43.00 73.70
CA ALA A 95 -19.05 43.30 72.96
C ALA A 95 -17.93 43.81 73.89
N LYS A 96 -16.73 43.25 73.75
CA LYS A 96 -15.52 43.53 74.56
C LYS A 96 -14.40 44.04 73.66
N SER A 97 -13.47 44.81 74.22
CA SER A 97 -12.30 45.35 73.50
C SER A 97 -11.03 45.24 74.36
N GLY A 98 -9.89 45.07 73.71
CA GLY A 98 -8.59 44.84 74.36
C GLY A 98 -8.01 43.46 74.04
N THR A 99 -7.01 43.04 74.80
CA THR A 99 -6.31 41.75 74.70
C THR A 99 -6.82 40.77 75.74
N PHE A 100 -7.22 39.59 75.26
CA PHE A 100 -7.73 38.49 76.07
C PHE A 100 -6.96 37.20 75.76
N ASP A 101 -6.76 36.37 76.77
CA ASP A 101 -6.20 35.02 76.63
C ASP A 101 -7.22 33.98 77.09
N LEU A 102 -7.36 32.91 76.32
CA LEU A 102 -8.05 31.68 76.75
C LEU A 102 -7.00 30.56 76.84
N THR A 103 -6.61 30.23 78.07
CA THR A 103 -5.58 29.22 78.37
C THR A 103 -6.18 27.91 78.89
N GLY A 104 -7.47 27.90 79.26
CA GLY A 104 -8.19 26.72 79.72
C GLY A 104 -9.66 27.00 80.05
N GLY A 105 -10.45 25.95 80.31
CA GLY A 105 -11.89 26.08 80.54
C GLY A 105 -12.73 26.25 79.27
N SER A 106 -13.97 26.74 79.40
CA SER A 106 -14.89 27.03 78.30
C SER A 106 -15.23 28.52 78.27
N LEU A 107 -15.09 29.17 77.11
CA LEU A 107 -15.51 30.56 76.90
C LEU A 107 -16.77 30.60 76.04
N ARG A 108 -17.84 31.24 76.53
CA ARG A 108 -19.17 31.24 75.94
C ARG A 108 -19.67 32.67 75.70
N ASN A 109 -20.41 32.85 74.61
CA ASN A 109 -21.05 34.11 74.18
C ASN A 109 -20.10 35.31 73.99
N PHE A 110 -18.81 35.06 73.81
CA PHE A 110 -17.79 36.12 73.77
C PHE A 110 -17.82 36.88 72.45
N SER A 111 -18.00 38.20 72.50
CA SER A 111 -17.93 39.08 71.33
C SER A 111 -16.75 40.03 71.48
N LEU A 112 -15.76 39.91 70.60
CA LEU A 112 -14.61 40.81 70.51
C LEU A 112 -14.89 41.88 69.46
N SER A 113 -14.66 43.13 69.80
CA SER A 113 -14.94 44.30 68.96
C SER A 113 -13.88 45.39 69.17
N GLY A 114 -13.76 46.28 68.19
CA GLY A 114 -12.76 47.35 68.19
C GLY A 114 -11.50 46.97 67.43
N ALA A 115 -10.98 47.93 66.67
CA ALA A 115 -9.75 47.77 65.90
C ALA A 115 -8.57 47.50 66.85
N GLY A 116 -7.80 46.45 66.58
CA GLY A 116 -6.64 46.06 67.38
C GLY A 116 -6.95 45.23 68.62
N SER A 117 -8.21 44.89 68.90
CA SER A 117 -8.56 43.93 69.95
C SER A 117 -8.10 42.51 69.57
N ILE A 118 -7.57 41.75 70.53
CA ILE A 118 -6.97 40.43 70.31
C ILE A 118 -7.53 39.39 71.29
N LEU A 119 -7.85 38.20 70.81
CA LEU A 119 -8.05 37.00 71.62
C LEU A 119 -6.95 35.99 71.28
N ASN A 120 -6.06 35.65 72.22
CA ASN A 120 -5.12 34.55 72.05
C ASN A 120 -5.70 33.28 72.66
N TRP A 121 -5.80 32.24 71.85
CA TRP A 121 -6.34 30.95 72.22
C TRP A 121 -5.21 29.92 72.29
N THR A 122 -4.88 29.51 73.50
CA THR A 122 -3.77 28.59 73.82
C THR A 122 -4.22 27.36 74.61
N GLY A 123 -5.47 27.31 75.07
CA GLY A 123 -6.08 26.14 75.71
C GLY A 123 -7.60 26.29 75.82
N GLY A 124 -8.29 25.26 76.32
CA GLY A 124 -9.75 25.32 76.53
C GLY A 124 -10.60 25.30 75.25
N THR A 125 -11.89 25.58 75.41
CA THR A 125 -12.93 25.44 74.36
C THR A 125 -13.64 26.77 74.10
N LEU A 126 -13.80 27.14 72.83
CA LEU A 126 -14.74 28.20 72.41
C LEU A 126 -16.12 27.58 72.17
N ASP A 127 -17.14 28.00 72.93
CA ASP A 127 -18.44 27.31 73.00
C ASP A 127 -19.64 28.29 72.89
N VAL A 128 -20.80 27.77 72.52
CA VAL A 128 -22.08 28.48 72.26
C VAL A 128 -22.00 29.51 71.14
N ALA A 129 -21.36 30.65 71.38
CA ALA A 129 -21.19 31.72 70.40
C ALA A 129 -19.90 32.49 70.69
N THR A 130 -19.09 32.74 69.65
CA THR A 130 -17.94 33.65 69.69
C THR A 130 -17.98 34.51 68.44
N THR A 131 -17.81 35.82 68.58
CA THR A 131 -17.76 36.74 67.43
C THR A 131 -16.45 37.52 67.47
N ILE A 132 -15.70 37.50 66.37
CA ILE A 132 -14.52 38.34 66.15
C ILE A 132 -14.96 39.46 65.21
N GLY A 133 -15.10 40.67 65.73
CA GLY A 133 -15.54 41.84 64.97
C GLY A 133 -14.50 42.32 63.95
N SER A 134 -14.93 43.18 63.03
CA SER A 134 -14.03 43.79 62.04
C SER A 134 -12.88 44.55 62.72
N GLY A 135 -11.66 44.33 62.25
CA GLY A 135 -10.43 44.89 62.83
C GLY A 135 -9.94 44.21 64.11
N SER A 136 -10.65 43.21 64.64
CA SER A 136 -10.20 42.39 65.77
C SER A 136 -9.51 41.10 65.29
N VAL A 137 -8.69 40.48 66.15
CA VAL A 137 -7.86 39.32 65.81
C VAL A 137 -8.10 38.16 66.79
N LEU A 138 -8.26 36.94 66.28
CA LEU A 138 -8.18 35.68 67.02
C LEU A 138 -6.89 34.96 66.64
N ASN A 139 -5.95 34.81 67.58
CA ASN A 139 -4.74 34.03 67.37
C ASN A 139 -4.90 32.64 68.00
N VAL A 140 -4.76 31.58 67.21
CA VAL A 140 -4.79 30.19 67.65
C VAL A 140 -3.35 29.70 67.73
N ASN A 141 -2.84 29.50 68.95
CA ASN A 141 -1.41 29.32 69.24
C ASN A 141 -1.08 27.98 69.93
N ALA A 142 -2.05 27.06 70.03
CA ALA A 142 -1.83 25.72 70.57
C ALA A 142 -2.59 24.66 69.75
N SER A 143 -2.25 23.39 69.97
CA SER A 143 -2.85 22.25 69.26
C SER A 143 -3.91 21.56 70.11
N SER A 144 -4.76 20.78 69.44
CA SER A 144 -5.88 20.05 70.06
C SER A 144 -6.94 20.95 70.71
N LEU A 145 -7.12 22.15 70.16
CA LEU A 145 -8.12 23.11 70.61
C LEU A 145 -9.49 22.79 70.00
N THR A 146 -10.57 22.98 70.76
CA THR A 146 -11.93 22.63 70.33
C THR A 146 -12.84 23.86 70.24
N GLN A 147 -13.50 24.03 69.10
CA GLN A 147 -14.61 24.95 68.89
C GLN A 147 -15.90 24.10 68.88
N SER A 148 -16.90 24.44 69.69
CA SER A 148 -18.17 23.69 69.73
C SER A 148 -19.43 24.49 69.41
N GLY A 149 -19.37 25.82 69.46
CA GLY A 149 -20.50 26.71 69.19
C GLY A 149 -20.51 27.32 67.79
N THR A 150 -21.08 28.51 67.65
CA THR A 150 -20.91 29.32 66.44
C THR A 150 -19.74 30.29 66.61
N LEU A 151 -18.74 30.23 65.73
CA LEU A 151 -17.67 31.22 65.64
C LEU A 151 -17.92 32.09 64.40
N THR A 152 -18.28 33.35 64.60
CA THR A 152 -18.44 34.34 63.52
C THR A 152 -17.15 35.16 63.42
N ASN A 153 -16.39 35.01 62.34
CA ASN A 153 -15.19 35.78 62.08
C ASN A 153 -15.47 36.87 61.03
N ASN A 154 -15.58 38.12 61.48
CA ASN A 154 -15.64 39.33 60.64
C ASN A 154 -14.28 40.09 60.63
N GLY A 155 -13.32 39.66 61.45
CA GLY A 155 -11.97 40.23 61.59
C GLY A 155 -10.90 39.32 60.99
N THR A 156 -9.86 39.01 61.75
CA THR A 156 -8.79 38.09 61.34
C THR A 156 -8.68 36.92 62.32
N MET A 157 -8.70 35.69 61.82
CA MET A 157 -8.39 34.48 62.58
C MET A 157 -7.07 33.91 62.06
N ASN A 158 -6.06 33.82 62.92
CA ASN A 158 -4.73 33.31 62.57
C ASN A 158 -4.51 31.95 63.25
N LEU A 159 -4.32 30.89 62.47
CA LEU A 159 -3.82 29.61 62.96
C LEU A 159 -2.30 29.61 62.84
N ALA A 160 -1.61 29.52 63.98
CA ALA A 160 -0.16 29.45 64.00
C ALA A 160 0.37 28.12 63.45
N ALA A 161 1.64 28.11 63.08
CA ALA A 161 2.32 26.90 62.60
C ALA A 161 2.33 25.81 63.67
N GLY A 162 2.08 24.56 63.26
CA GLY A 162 2.02 23.40 64.14
C GLY A 162 0.71 23.24 64.92
N THR A 163 -0.28 24.13 64.72
CA THR A 163 -1.55 24.06 65.45
C THR A 163 -2.57 23.13 64.78
N THR A 164 -3.32 22.41 65.61
CA THR A 164 -4.48 21.61 65.18
C THR A 164 -5.71 22.07 65.95
N THR A 165 -6.78 22.42 65.23
CA THR A 165 -8.07 22.81 65.82
C THR A 165 -9.17 21.87 65.34
N TYR A 166 -10.07 21.49 66.25
CA TYR A 166 -11.26 20.70 65.96
C TYR A 166 -12.49 21.58 66.10
N THR A 167 -13.40 21.54 65.13
CA THR A 167 -14.71 22.19 65.21
C THR A 167 -15.80 21.14 65.21
N THR A 168 -16.68 21.19 66.22
CA THR A 168 -17.96 20.47 66.26
C THR A 168 -19.14 21.38 65.95
N GLY A 169 -18.91 22.69 65.85
CA GLY A 169 -19.95 23.69 65.59
C GLY A 169 -19.82 24.35 64.22
N THR A 170 -20.31 25.58 64.11
CA THR A 170 -20.29 26.37 62.86
C THR A 170 -19.22 27.44 62.92
N ILE A 171 -18.42 27.58 61.87
CA ILE A 171 -17.53 28.71 61.65
C ILE A 171 -18.06 29.49 60.44
N ALA A 172 -18.44 30.74 60.64
CA ALA A 172 -18.84 31.67 59.58
C ALA A 172 -17.73 32.70 59.36
N ASN A 173 -16.97 32.56 58.29
CA ASN A 173 -15.83 33.42 57.97
C ASN A 173 -16.21 34.48 56.91
N ALA A 174 -16.49 35.70 57.34
CA ALA A 174 -16.67 36.86 56.47
C ALA A 174 -15.42 37.77 56.42
N GLY A 175 -14.51 37.62 57.38
CA GLY A 175 -13.21 38.29 57.46
C GLY A 175 -12.10 37.48 56.80
N THR A 176 -10.94 37.41 57.45
CA THR A 176 -9.78 36.64 56.98
C THR A 176 -9.48 35.46 57.92
N LEU A 177 -9.36 34.25 57.38
CA LEU A 177 -8.84 33.06 58.05
C LEU A 177 -7.46 32.74 57.48
N ASN A 178 -6.41 32.98 58.25
CA ASN A 178 -5.03 32.69 57.88
C ASN A 178 -4.57 31.36 58.47
N LEU A 179 -4.05 30.48 57.64
CA LEU A 179 -3.36 29.27 58.04
C LEU A 179 -1.86 29.47 57.80
N ASN A 180 -1.06 29.45 58.87
CA ASN A 180 0.38 29.56 58.77
C ASN A 180 1.03 28.19 58.87
N ASN A 181 1.75 27.77 57.84
CA ASN A 181 2.54 26.53 57.82
C ASN A 181 4.06 26.76 57.92
N ALA A 182 4.52 27.99 58.18
CA ALA A 182 5.94 28.28 58.36
C ALA A 182 6.48 27.63 59.66
N GLY A 183 7.15 26.48 59.53
CA GLY A 183 7.76 25.75 60.66
C GLY A 183 6.94 24.58 61.20
N GLY A 184 5.76 24.28 60.65
CA GLY A 184 4.93 23.12 61.04
C GLY A 184 3.53 23.16 60.41
N ALA A 185 2.89 22.00 60.22
CA ALA A 185 1.55 21.91 59.62
C ALA A 185 0.47 22.54 60.52
N SER A 186 -0.41 23.37 59.94
CA SER A 186 -1.59 23.92 60.63
C SER A 186 -2.87 23.27 60.09
N ALA A 187 -3.74 22.74 60.94
CA ALA A 187 -4.95 22.03 60.49
C ALA A 187 -6.21 22.47 61.23
N LEU A 188 -7.31 22.62 60.49
CA LEU A 188 -8.66 22.77 61.03
C LEU A 188 -9.51 21.58 60.60
N TYR A 189 -9.86 20.71 61.56
CA TYR A 189 -10.69 19.54 61.36
C TYR A 189 -12.15 19.83 61.71
N MET A 190 -13.05 19.46 60.82
CA MET A 190 -14.48 19.67 60.97
C MET A 190 -15.13 18.33 61.24
N GLN A 191 -15.62 18.16 62.46
CA GLN A 191 -16.29 16.93 62.89
C GLN A 191 -17.64 16.74 62.19
N SER A 192 -18.22 15.55 62.32
CA SER A 192 -19.55 15.25 61.79
C SER A 192 -20.56 16.30 62.27
N GLY A 193 -21.31 16.90 61.32
CA GLY A 193 -22.27 17.97 61.58
C GLY A 193 -21.69 19.39 61.70
N ALA A 194 -20.36 19.54 61.77
CA ALA A 194 -19.71 20.85 61.78
C ALA A 194 -19.69 21.49 60.38
N THR A 195 -19.77 22.83 60.33
CA THR A 195 -19.81 23.58 59.06
C THR A 195 -18.83 24.75 59.08
N LEU A 196 -18.08 24.95 58.00
CA LEU A 196 -17.27 26.14 57.74
C LEU A 196 -17.81 26.77 56.47
N THR A 197 -18.35 27.98 56.58
CA THR A 197 -18.77 28.78 55.43
C THR A 197 -17.85 29.98 55.30
N ASN A 198 -17.14 30.06 54.18
CA ASN A 198 -16.32 31.21 53.83
C ASN A 198 -17.05 32.13 52.86
N SER A 199 -17.34 33.36 53.28
CA SER A 199 -17.72 34.48 52.39
C SER A 199 -16.63 35.56 52.30
N GLY A 200 -15.61 35.49 53.17
CA GLY A 200 -14.44 36.35 53.18
C GLY A 200 -13.23 35.72 52.49
N THR A 201 -12.06 35.80 53.13
CA THR A 201 -10.80 35.23 52.61
C THR A 201 -10.31 34.10 53.50
N ILE A 202 -9.95 32.98 52.89
CA ILE A 202 -9.07 31.96 53.47
C ILE A 202 -7.71 32.14 52.80
N SER A 203 -6.67 32.34 53.59
CA SER A 203 -5.29 32.48 53.11
C SER A 203 -4.39 31.43 53.75
N SER A 204 -3.51 30.84 52.96
CA SER A 204 -2.42 29.98 53.45
C SER A 204 -1.09 30.60 53.09
N SER A 205 -0.17 30.68 54.06
CA SER A 205 1.18 31.25 53.87
C SER A 205 2.22 30.48 54.67
N GLY A 206 3.29 30.02 54.02
CA GLY A 206 4.36 29.21 54.64
C GLY A 206 5.74 29.37 54.03
N ALA A 207 6.68 28.53 54.47
CA ALA A 207 8.01 28.40 53.87
C ALA A 207 7.95 27.54 52.59
N SER A 208 8.92 27.72 51.68
CA SER A 208 8.99 27.05 50.37
C SER A 208 9.35 25.54 50.41
N THR A 209 9.20 24.87 51.57
CA THR A 209 9.59 23.46 51.84
C THR A 209 8.51 22.78 52.72
N PRO A 210 8.42 21.43 52.83
CA PRO A 210 7.22 20.63 52.57
C PRO A 210 6.19 20.57 53.72
N THR A 211 5.88 21.67 54.38
CA THR A 211 4.78 21.73 55.36
C THR A 211 3.48 22.12 54.65
N SER A 212 2.39 21.42 54.96
CA SER A 212 1.06 21.71 54.41
C SER A 212 0.12 22.23 55.49
N SER A 213 -0.71 23.21 55.12
CA SER A 213 -1.89 23.57 55.89
C SER A 213 -3.08 22.73 55.43
N SER A 214 -4.03 22.43 56.32
CA SER A 214 -5.21 21.62 55.99
C SER A 214 -6.51 22.26 56.49
N LEU A 215 -7.49 22.35 55.60
CA LEU A 215 -8.90 22.47 55.95
C LEU A 215 -9.55 21.12 55.68
N ASP A 216 -9.95 20.43 56.74
CA ASP A 216 -10.36 19.04 56.64
C ASP A 216 -11.77 18.80 57.18
N ALA A 217 -12.73 18.78 56.26
CA ALA A 217 -14.09 18.30 56.50
C ALA A 217 -14.26 16.82 56.12
N GLU A 218 -13.32 16.23 55.40
CA GLU A 218 -13.44 14.87 54.89
C GLU A 218 -13.27 13.82 55.98
N TYR A 219 -12.24 13.94 56.81
CA TYR A 219 -11.84 12.91 57.76
C TYR A 219 -12.95 12.50 58.74
N TYR A 220 -13.79 13.46 59.16
CA TYR A 220 -14.91 13.23 60.09
C TYR A 220 -16.30 13.47 59.48
N GLY A 221 -16.40 13.84 58.19
CA GLY A 221 -17.69 14.10 57.52
C GLY A 221 -18.35 15.45 57.85
N GLY A 222 -17.56 16.50 58.06
CA GLY A 222 -18.04 17.89 58.15
C GLY A 222 -18.39 18.50 56.78
N SER A 223 -18.84 19.76 56.78
CA SER A 223 -19.24 20.49 55.57
C SER A 223 -18.45 21.79 55.36
N LEU A 224 -17.65 21.85 54.30
CA LEU A 224 -16.83 23.00 53.94
C LEU A 224 -17.41 23.70 52.70
N ILE A 225 -17.75 24.98 52.79
CA ILE A 225 -18.35 25.76 51.70
C ILE A 225 -17.54 27.03 51.46
N ASN A 226 -17.17 27.29 50.21
CA ASN A 226 -16.44 28.51 49.82
C ASN A 226 -17.26 29.35 48.83
N ASN A 227 -17.70 30.51 49.30
CA ASN A 227 -18.35 31.55 48.50
C ASN A 227 -17.50 32.83 48.40
N GLY A 228 -16.35 32.88 49.11
CA GLY A 228 -15.40 33.98 49.10
C GLY A 228 -14.12 33.65 48.31
N THR A 229 -12.96 34.02 48.84
CA THR A 229 -11.65 33.74 48.22
C THR A 229 -10.88 32.71 49.02
N VAL A 230 -10.26 31.75 48.33
CA VAL A 230 -9.20 30.89 48.85
C VAL A 230 -7.91 31.25 48.12
N THR A 231 -6.89 31.67 48.85
CA THR A 231 -5.58 32.05 48.30
C THR A 231 -4.45 31.28 48.97
N VAL A 232 -3.57 30.69 48.18
CA VAL A 232 -2.34 30.06 48.65
C VAL A 232 -1.18 30.93 48.20
N VAL A 233 -0.61 31.68 49.14
CA VAL A 233 0.46 32.65 48.86
C VAL A 233 1.81 31.96 48.75
N ASN A 234 2.05 30.95 49.61
CA ASN A 234 3.24 30.09 49.54
C ASN A 234 2.98 28.74 50.22
N GLY A 235 3.74 27.71 49.86
CA GLY A 235 3.61 26.35 50.39
C GLY A 235 2.38 25.63 49.84
N THR A 236 1.85 24.69 50.64
CA THR A 236 0.72 23.82 50.22
C THR A 236 -0.50 24.00 51.12
N LEU A 237 -1.68 24.16 50.53
CA LEU A 237 -2.97 24.06 51.22
C LEU A 237 -3.72 22.80 50.76
N ASN A 238 -4.11 21.95 51.70
CA ASN A 238 -5.04 20.84 51.48
C ASN A 238 -6.46 21.31 51.79
N PHE A 239 -7.33 21.21 50.80
CA PHE A 239 -8.76 21.50 50.90
C PHE A 239 -9.51 20.17 50.77
N ASN A 240 -9.84 19.57 51.91
CA ASN A 240 -10.50 18.26 51.98
C ASN A 240 -11.98 18.47 52.34
N ALA A 241 -12.86 18.38 51.35
CA ALA A 241 -14.31 18.56 51.56
C ALA A 241 -14.99 17.21 51.83
N GLY A 242 -15.84 17.15 52.87
CA GLY A 242 -16.42 15.88 53.34
C GLY A 242 -17.77 15.50 52.77
N THR A 243 -18.70 16.44 52.67
CA THR A 243 -20.06 16.23 52.13
C THR A 243 -20.18 16.81 50.72
N ALA A 244 -21.21 16.47 49.96
CA ALA A 244 -21.42 17.06 48.64
C ALA A 244 -21.75 18.56 48.77
N GLN A 245 -20.92 19.42 48.18
CA GLN A 245 -21.03 20.87 48.33
C GLN A 245 -20.83 21.61 47.02
N SER A 246 -21.28 22.88 47.00
CA SER A 246 -21.03 23.82 45.91
C SER A 246 -20.17 24.98 46.40
N HIS A 247 -19.13 25.30 45.65
CA HIS A 247 -18.19 26.37 45.90
C HIS A 247 -18.31 27.40 44.77
N SER A 248 -18.86 28.57 45.08
CA SER A 248 -19.03 29.69 44.14
C SER A 248 -17.86 30.68 44.19
N GLY A 249 -16.99 30.54 45.20
CA GLY A 249 -15.85 31.41 45.44
C GLY A 249 -14.66 31.18 44.51
N THR A 250 -13.69 32.08 44.60
CA THR A 250 -12.45 32.05 43.81
C THR A 250 -11.36 31.24 44.50
N PHE A 251 -10.58 30.49 43.74
CA PHE A 251 -9.43 29.71 44.20
C PHE A 251 -8.17 30.16 43.45
N THR A 252 -7.12 30.50 44.22
CA THR A 252 -5.85 30.99 43.68
C THR A 252 -4.69 30.32 44.40
N ALA A 253 -3.68 29.94 43.64
CA ALA A 253 -2.36 29.56 44.14
C ALA A 253 -1.32 30.40 43.42
N ASP A 254 -0.53 31.17 44.17
CA ASP A 254 0.54 32.01 43.63
C ASP A 254 1.67 31.16 43.03
N SER A 255 2.55 31.79 42.26
CA SER A 255 3.68 31.10 41.62
C SER A 255 4.54 30.36 42.66
N GLY A 256 4.68 29.04 42.50
CA GLY A 256 5.41 28.17 43.43
C GLY A 256 4.57 27.61 44.59
N ALA A 257 3.34 28.09 44.77
CA ALA A 257 2.39 27.54 45.74
C ALA A 257 1.57 26.38 45.15
N THR A 258 1.02 25.54 46.03
CA THR A 258 0.21 24.38 45.67
C THR A 258 -1.13 24.36 46.40
N LEU A 259 -2.22 24.21 45.66
CA LEU A 259 -3.55 23.93 46.19
C LEU A 259 -3.91 22.47 45.91
N ASN A 260 -4.07 21.65 46.94
CA ASN A 260 -4.58 20.29 46.82
C ASN A 260 -6.08 20.27 47.09
N ILE A 261 -6.85 19.83 46.12
CA ILE A 261 -8.28 19.54 46.26
C ILE A 261 -8.42 18.04 46.47
N ASN A 262 -8.90 17.67 47.64
CA ASN A 262 -9.17 16.29 48.03
C ASN A 262 -10.64 16.14 48.40
N GLY A 263 -11.15 14.93 48.19
CA GLY A 263 -12.50 14.60 48.62
C GLY A 263 -12.76 13.11 48.61
N GLY A 264 -13.85 12.75 49.29
CA GLY A 264 -14.36 11.39 49.33
C GLY A 264 -15.23 11.07 48.10
N SER A 265 -16.15 10.11 48.25
CA SER A 265 -17.10 9.72 47.20
C SER A 265 -18.15 10.79 46.84
N ASN A 266 -18.16 11.92 47.55
CA ASN A 266 -19.14 12.99 47.37
C ASN A 266 -18.71 13.98 46.29
N LEU A 267 -19.66 14.41 45.46
CA LEU A 267 -19.45 15.40 44.41
C LEU A 267 -19.19 16.79 44.99
N GLN A 268 -18.01 17.35 44.71
CA GLN A 268 -17.69 18.75 44.96
C GLN A 268 -17.89 19.55 43.66
N THR A 269 -18.71 20.60 43.71
CA THR A 269 -19.02 21.43 42.53
C THR A 269 -18.38 22.80 42.67
N PHE A 270 -17.39 23.10 41.85
CA PHE A 270 -16.72 24.40 41.78
C PHE A 270 -17.26 25.19 40.60
N THR A 271 -18.05 26.22 40.92
CA THR A 271 -18.68 27.13 39.94
C THR A 271 -17.98 28.49 39.88
N GLY A 272 -17.14 28.80 40.87
CA GLY A 272 -16.27 29.96 40.84
C GLY A 272 -15.02 29.76 39.97
N THR A 273 -14.09 30.71 40.03
CA THR A 273 -12.91 30.75 39.16
C THR A 273 -11.68 30.12 39.82
N PHE A 274 -10.91 29.38 39.02
CA PHE A 274 -9.51 29.05 39.33
C PHE A 274 -8.58 29.97 38.55
N SER A 275 -7.72 30.70 39.27
CA SER A 275 -6.71 31.59 38.68
C SER A 275 -5.37 31.37 39.39
N SER A 276 -4.70 30.28 39.05
CA SER A 276 -3.53 29.80 39.80
C SER A 276 -2.27 29.84 38.94
N PRO A 277 -1.45 30.89 39.00
CA PRO A 277 -0.09 30.84 38.46
C PRO A 277 0.75 29.67 39.00
N GLY A 278 0.44 29.20 40.21
CA GLY A 278 0.96 27.98 40.83
C GLY A 278 0.27 26.71 40.35
N THR A 279 0.31 25.67 41.20
CA THR A 279 -0.21 24.33 40.88
C THR A 279 -1.49 24.02 41.63
N THR A 280 -2.50 23.48 40.92
CA THR A 280 -3.70 22.91 41.55
C THR A 280 -3.75 21.40 41.32
N ASN A 281 -3.78 20.61 42.38
CA ASN A 281 -3.81 19.15 42.32
C ASN A 281 -5.20 18.62 42.66
N PHE A 282 -5.75 17.75 41.82
CA PHE A 282 -6.87 16.87 42.14
C PHE A 282 -6.30 15.48 42.45
N GLN A 283 -6.31 15.09 43.73
CA GLN A 283 -5.67 13.85 44.18
C GLN A 283 -6.69 12.71 44.37
N SER A 284 -7.93 13.03 44.75
CA SER A 284 -8.99 12.07 45.02
C SER A 284 -10.39 12.68 44.81
N GLY A 285 -11.42 11.83 44.95
CA GLY A 285 -12.82 12.26 45.00
C GLY A 285 -13.44 12.56 43.64
N ILE A 286 -14.65 13.13 43.67
CA ILE A 286 -15.39 13.52 42.46
C ILE A 286 -15.52 15.04 42.45
N ASN A 287 -14.86 15.70 41.51
CA ASN A 287 -14.79 17.16 41.43
C ASN A 287 -15.36 17.65 40.10
N SER A 288 -16.34 18.55 40.13
CA SER A 288 -16.88 19.23 38.94
C SER A 288 -16.35 20.67 38.90
N VAL A 289 -15.61 21.07 37.86
CA VAL A 289 -14.89 22.35 37.83
C VAL A 289 -15.19 23.12 36.53
N SER A 290 -16.10 24.10 36.58
CA SER A 290 -16.64 24.70 35.36
C SER A 290 -15.80 25.82 34.73
N VAL A 291 -14.97 26.54 35.49
CA VAL A 291 -14.28 27.75 35.00
C VAL A 291 -12.85 27.84 35.52
N ASN A 292 -11.91 27.95 34.59
CA ASN A 292 -10.48 28.03 34.86
C ASN A 292 -9.82 29.01 33.89
N THR A 293 -9.10 29.99 34.43
CA THR A 293 -8.56 31.13 33.67
C THR A 293 -7.03 31.15 33.59
N GLY A 294 -6.34 30.05 33.94
CA GLY A 294 -4.88 29.96 33.84
C GLY A 294 -4.26 29.05 34.90
N GLY A 295 -3.11 28.45 34.57
CA GLY A 295 -2.31 27.69 35.54
C GLY A 295 -1.97 26.25 35.15
N THR A 296 -1.27 25.56 36.05
CA THR A 296 -0.99 24.12 35.95
C THR A 296 -1.93 23.33 36.86
N PHE A 297 -2.65 22.39 36.28
CA PHE A 297 -3.55 21.47 36.97
C PHE A 297 -2.95 20.07 36.89
N ASN A 298 -3.02 19.31 37.97
CA ASN A 298 -2.61 17.90 37.97
C ASN A 298 -3.79 17.03 38.37
N LEU A 299 -4.13 16.04 37.55
CA LEU A 299 -5.09 14.99 37.91
C LEU A 299 -4.32 13.71 38.25
N ASN A 300 -4.16 13.47 39.56
CA ASN A 300 -3.42 12.32 40.10
C ASN A 300 -4.34 11.16 40.52
N GLY A 301 -5.63 11.43 40.72
CA GLY A 301 -6.63 10.44 41.13
C GLY A 301 -8.04 11.02 41.18
N GLY A 302 -9.04 10.17 41.42
CA GLY A 302 -10.45 10.58 41.44
C GLY A 302 -11.08 10.76 40.05
N SER A 303 -12.19 11.49 40.00
CA SER A 303 -12.96 11.81 38.79
C SER A 303 -13.11 13.32 38.65
N LEU A 304 -12.73 13.85 37.49
CA LEU A 304 -12.87 15.25 37.14
C LEU A 304 -14.00 15.43 36.12
N ARG A 305 -14.93 16.33 36.43
CA ARG A 305 -16.19 16.59 35.71
C ARG A 305 -16.31 18.06 35.33
N ASN A 306 -17.09 18.34 34.28
CA ASN A 306 -17.41 19.61 33.65
C ASN A 306 -16.20 20.53 33.51
N PHE A 307 -15.05 19.94 33.23
CA PHE A 307 -13.76 20.60 33.29
C PHE A 307 -13.50 21.41 32.03
N THR A 308 -13.33 22.72 32.18
CA THR A 308 -12.86 23.57 31.08
C THR A 308 -11.42 24.00 31.34
N LEU A 309 -10.50 23.61 30.46
CA LEU A 309 -9.11 24.05 30.48
C LEU A 309 -8.95 25.28 29.56
N GLY A 310 -8.77 26.46 30.15
CA GLY A 310 -8.64 27.73 29.43
C GLY A 310 -7.32 27.88 28.67
N SER A 311 -7.27 28.85 27.75
CA SER A 311 -6.06 29.14 26.95
C SER A 311 -4.85 29.43 27.84
N GLY A 312 -3.67 28.90 27.48
CA GLY A 312 -2.43 29.04 28.25
C GLY A 312 -2.37 28.17 29.52
N SER A 313 -3.38 27.35 29.80
CA SER A 313 -3.39 26.42 30.93
C SER A 313 -2.88 25.04 30.54
N ALA A 314 -2.34 24.30 31.51
CA ALA A 314 -1.90 22.92 31.34
C ALA A 314 -2.61 21.98 32.31
N LEU A 315 -2.99 20.78 31.85
CA LEU A 315 -3.42 19.66 32.69
C LEU A 315 -2.40 18.53 32.57
N ASN A 316 -1.67 18.20 33.64
CA ASN A 316 -0.88 16.98 33.71
C ASN A 316 -1.77 15.85 34.23
N TRP A 317 -2.02 14.87 33.37
CA TRP A 317 -2.88 13.73 33.65
C TRP A 317 -2.01 12.51 33.97
N THR A 318 -1.94 12.19 35.26
CA THR A 318 -1.10 11.14 35.85
C THR A 318 -1.90 10.01 36.50
N GLY A 319 -3.20 10.23 36.75
CA GLY A 319 -4.13 9.25 37.31
C GLY A 319 -5.59 9.69 37.17
N GLY A 320 -6.52 8.95 37.75
CA GLY A 320 -7.95 9.29 37.74
C GLY A 320 -8.63 9.26 36.36
N THR A 321 -9.87 9.74 36.32
CA THR A 321 -10.77 9.69 35.15
C THR A 321 -11.24 11.10 34.75
N LEU A 322 -11.21 11.40 33.45
CA LEU A 322 -11.90 12.55 32.87
C LEU A 322 -13.32 12.14 32.47
N ASP A 323 -14.32 12.51 33.27
CA ASP A 323 -15.58 11.77 33.31
C ASP A 323 -16.74 12.42 32.55
N VAL A 324 -17.18 13.66 32.81
CA VAL A 324 -18.32 14.30 32.09
C VAL A 324 -18.30 15.80 32.36
N ALA A 325 -18.43 16.74 31.42
CA ALA A 325 -17.79 16.87 30.10
C ALA A 325 -16.40 17.55 30.26
N THR A 326 -15.51 17.46 29.27
CA THR A 326 -14.21 18.17 29.27
C THR A 326 -14.06 19.06 28.04
N THR A 327 -13.67 20.32 28.21
CA THR A 327 -13.37 21.25 27.11
C THR A 327 -11.92 21.72 27.23
N ILE A 328 -11.13 21.58 26.17
CA ILE A 328 -9.74 22.03 26.09
C ILE A 328 -9.70 23.18 25.08
N ALA A 329 -9.48 24.40 25.54
CA ALA A 329 -9.46 25.58 24.70
C ALA A 329 -8.21 25.63 23.79
N SER A 330 -8.26 26.45 22.73
CA SER A 330 -7.08 26.73 21.92
C SER A 330 -5.95 27.33 22.75
N GLY A 331 -4.72 26.84 22.55
CA GLY A 331 -3.56 27.21 23.36
C GLY A 331 -3.49 26.55 24.74
N ALA A 332 -4.45 25.70 25.10
CA ALA A 332 -4.36 24.84 26.30
C ALA A 332 -3.67 23.51 25.98
N THR A 333 -3.05 22.87 26.98
CA THR A 333 -2.33 21.60 26.80
C THR A 333 -2.73 20.56 27.85
N VAL A 334 -3.02 19.33 27.42
CA VAL A 334 -3.14 18.15 28.28
C VAL A 334 -1.90 17.28 28.08
N ASN A 335 -1.14 17.04 29.14
CA ASN A 335 0.02 16.14 29.12
C ASN A 335 -0.35 14.82 29.80
N VAL A 336 -0.42 13.74 29.04
CA VAL A 336 -0.64 12.40 29.56
C VAL A 336 0.70 11.74 29.82
N THR A 337 1.00 11.42 31.07
CA THR A 337 2.31 10.88 31.48
C THR A 337 2.23 9.54 32.20
N SER A 338 1.03 9.00 32.40
CA SER A 338 0.79 7.66 32.98
C SER A 338 -0.02 6.78 32.03
N SER A 339 0.02 5.46 32.25
CA SER A 339 -0.78 4.49 31.50
C SER A 339 -2.11 4.16 32.19
N SER A 340 -3.01 3.53 31.45
CA SER A 340 -4.34 3.10 31.92
C SER A 340 -5.28 4.23 32.33
N LEU A 341 -5.10 5.41 31.74
CA LEU A 341 -5.93 6.58 32.00
C LEU A 341 -7.21 6.55 31.14
N THR A 342 -8.35 6.85 31.76
CA THR A 342 -9.66 6.74 31.09
C THR A 342 -10.35 8.09 30.96
N GLN A 343 -10.81 8.38 29.76
CA GLN A 343 -11.74 9.46 29.45
C GLN A 343 -13.11 8.82 29.23
N SER A 344 -14.11 9.11 30.07
CA SER A 344 -15.41 8.41 30.03
C SER A 344 -16.54 9.22 29.37
N GLY A 345 -16.44 10.55 29.31
CA GLY A 345 -17.55 11.42 28.89
C GLY A 345 -17.38 12.06 27.54
N THR A 346 -17.97 13.23 27.36
CA THR A 346 -17.70 14.04 26.17
C THR A 346 -16.42 14.86 26.37
N MET A 347 -15.57 14.93 25.35
CA MET A 347 -14.40 15.81 25.31
C MET A 347 -14.39 16.61 24.01
N SER A 348 -14.19 17.93 24.10
CA SER A 348 -13.91 18.81 22.97
C SER A 348 -12.49 19.34 23.09
N ASN A 349 -11.62 18.97 22.16
CA ASN A 349 -10.24 19.43 22.13
C ASN A 349 -10.01 20.45 21.01
N SER A 350 -9.74 21.70 21.36
CA SER A 350 -9.21 22.73 20.44
C SER A 350 -7.75 23.09 20.72
N GLY A 351 -7.15 22.51 21.77
CA GLY A 351 -5.76 22.70 22.17
C GLY A 351 -4.89 21.51 21.77
N THR A 352 -3.95 21.13 22.64
CA THR A 352 -3.02 20.01 22.39
C THR A 352 -3.16 18.94 23.45
N ILE A 353 -3.33 17.67 23.04
CA ILE A 353 -3.19 16.50 23.91
C ILE A 353 -1.85 15.83 23.56
N ASN A 354 -0.90 15.86 24.48
CA ASN A 354 0.40 15.21 24.36
C ASN A 354 0.39 13.87 25.10
N LEU A 355 0.64 12.78 24.39
CA LEU A 355 0.83 11.44 24.95
C LEU A 355 2.33 11.20 25.12
N ALA A 356 2.83 11.15 26.35
CA ALA A 356 4.25 10.88 26.63
C ALA A 356 4.61 9.41 26.36
N PRO A 357 5.89 9.04 26.14
CA PRO A 357 6.31 7.66 25.84
C PRO A 357 5.81 6.62 26.86
N GLY A 358 5.39 5.43 26.41
CA GLY A 358 4.92 4.34 27.27
C GLY A 358 3.49 4.44 27.81
N THR A 359 2.76 5.49 27.43
CA THR A 359 1.36 5.72 27.86
C THR A 359 0.35 4.88 27.08
N ALA A 360 -0.74 4.52 27.77
CA ALA A 360 -1.93 3.89 27.21
C ALA A 360 -3.16 4.67 27.72
N THR A 361 -3.90 5.29 26.81
CA THR A 361 -5.08 6.12 27.12
C THR A 361 -6.32 5.50 26.52
N TYR A 362 -7.43 5.52 27.24
CA TYR A 362 -8.68 4.89 26.86
C TYR A 362 -9.79 5.93 26.70
N PHE A 363 -10.30 6.10 25.49
CA PHE A 363 -11.46 6.93 25.20
C PHE A 363 -12.72 6.06 25.25
N GLY A 364 -13.38 6.09 26.41
CA GLY A 364 -14.66 5.47 26.70
C GLY A 364 -15.87 6.29 26.25
N GLY A 365 -15.70 7.61 26.11
CA GLY A 365 -16.75 8.51 25.64
C GLY A 365 -16.45 9.17 24.29
N ALA A 366 -17.24 10.19 23.93
CA ALA A 366 -17.14 10.87 22.63
C ALA A 366 -16.11 12.01 22.67
N VAL A 367 -15.10 11.95 21.81
CA VAL A 367 -14.04 12.93 21.68
C VAL A 367 -14.10 13.61 20.31
N SER A 368 -14.27 14.93 20.32
CA SER A 368 -14.14 15.79 19.14
C SER A 368 -12.80 16.50 19.18
N ASN A 369 -11.90 16.17 18.26
CA ASN A 369 -10.58 16.78 18.17
C ASN A 369 -10.55 17.82 17.04
N GLY A 370 -10.61 19.11 17.36
CA GLY A 370 -10.31 20.23 16.46
C GLY A 370 -8.89 20.77 16.58
N GLY A 371 -8.16 20.40 17.66
CA GLY A 371 -6.76 20.74 17.89
C GLY A 371 -5.79 19.61 17.50
N THR A 372 -4.77 19.38 18.31
CA THR A 372 -3.74 18.35 18.05
C THR A 372 -3.78 17.24 19.09
N ILE A 373 -3.77 15.98 18.64
CA ILE A 373 -3.39 14.81 19.44
C ILE A 373 -2.00 14.40 18.97
N ASN A 374 -1.00 14.53 19.85
CA ASN A 374 0.40 14.27 19.56
C ASN A 374 0.90 13.06 20.35
N PHE A 375 1.31 12.01 19.64
CA PHE A 375 1.98 10.84 20.19
C PHE A 375 3.50 11.11 20.23
N ASN A 376 4.06 11.29 21.42
CA ASN A 376 5.51 11.38 21.60
C ASN A 376 6.07 9.99 21.91
N ASN A 377 6.50 9.28 20.88
CA ASN A 377 7.01 7.91 20.97
C ASN A 377 8.52 7.83 21.16
N ASN A 378 9.17 8.87 21.65
CA ASN A 378 10.61 8.88 21.88
C ASN A 378 10.99 7.88 23.00
N GLY A 379 11.43 6.67 22.62
CA GLY A 379 11.91 5.63 23.52
C GLY A 379 10.90 4.53 23.89
N ALA A 380 9.59 4.71 23.66
CA ALA A 380 8.57 3.68 23.92
C ALA A 380 7.30 3.92 23.10
N ALA A 381 6.54 2.86 22.83
CA ALA A 381 5.25 2.90 22.14
C ALA A 381 4.15 3.59 22.97
N ASN A 382 3.20 4.23 22.29
CA ASN A 382 2.01 4.82 22.90
C ASN A 382 0.73 4.33 22.25
N TYR A 383 -0.31 4.15 23.07
CA TYR A 383 -1.59 3.63 22.61
C TYR A 383 -2.73 4.55 23.02
N LEU A 384 -3.58 4.87 22.06
CA LEU A 384 -4.88 5.48 22.28
C LEU A 384 -5.95 4.50 21.84
N TYR A 385 -6.62 3.89 22.80
CA TYR A 385 -7.69 2.93 22.55
C TYR A 385 -9.05 3.62 22.60
N ILE A 386 -9.88 3.39 21.58
CA ILE A 386 -11.26 3.85 21.56
C ILE A 386 -12.13 2.66 21.94
N GLN A 387 -12.77 2.74 23.10
CA GLN A 387 -13.60 1.64 23.63
C GLN A 387 -14.91 1.51 22.84
N ALA A 388 -15.63 0.41 23.01
CA ALA A 388 -16.84 0.09 22.25
C ALA A 388 -17.91 1.21 22.22
N ALA A 389 -18.10 1.91 23.36
CA ALA A 389 -19.02 3.05 23.46
C ALA A 389 -18.38 4.40 23.11
N GLY A 390 -17.05 4.43 22.96
CA GLY A 390 -16.27 5.60 22.67
C GLY A 390 -16.25 5.96 21.18
N SER A 391 -16.02 7.23 20.90
CA SER A 391 -15.80 7.71 19.54
C SER A 391 -14.72 8.80 19.50
N LEU A 392 -13.94 8.82 18.42
CA LEU A 392 -13.01 9.90 18.11
C LEU A 392 -13.34 10.47 16.73
N THR A 393 -13.77 11.73 16.70
CA THR A 393 -13.92 12.49 15.46
C THR A 393 -12.79 13.51 15.37
N ASN A 394 -11.84 13.29 14.46
CA ASN A 394 -10.75 14.21 14.21
C ASN A 394 -11.11 15.20 13.09
N THR A 395 -11.03 16.50 13.39
CA THR A 395 -11.09 17.61 12.42
C THR A 395 -9.82 18.46 12.45
N GLY A 396 -9.00 18.33 13.50
CA GLY A 396 -7.67 18.91 13.62
C GLY A 396 -6.59 17.92 13.17
N THR A 397 -5.55 17.72 13.99
CA THR A 397 -4.39 16.88 13.65
C THR A 397 -4.23 15.72 14.63
N ILE A 398 -4.01 14.51 14.11
CA ILE A 398 -3.42 13.38 14.83
C ILE A 398 -2.00 13.22 14.29
N GLN A 399 -0.99 13.26 15.15
CA GLN A 399 0.41 13.12 14.72
C GLN A 399 1.23 12.24 15.66
N ALA A 400 2.25 11.57 15.11
CA ALA A 400 3.30 10.92 15.91
C ALA A 400 4.64 11.59 15.66
N SER A 401 5.33 11.98 16.73
CA SER A 401 6.65 12.62 16.72
C SER A 401 7.59 11.92 17.70
N GLY A 402 8.50 11.10 17.17
CA GLY A 402 9.52 10.40 17.95
C GLY A 402 10.38 9.47 17.10
N ALA A 403 11.57 9.13 17.60
CA ALA A 403 12.59 8.44 16.81
C ALA A 403 12.16 7.02 16.41
N SER A 404 12.44 6.65 15.16
CA SER A 404 12.37 5.27 14.66
C SER A 404 13.25 4.35 15.54
N PRO A 405 12.81 3.13 15.94
CA PRO A 405 11.77 2.30 15.32
C PRO A 405 10.45 2.15 16.11
N THR A 406 10.16 3.02 17.08
CA THR A 406 8.98 2.84 17.95
C THR A 406 7.67 3.10 17.20
N SER A 407 6.63 2.31 17.48
CA SER A 407 5.30 2.44 16.90
C SER A 407 4.31 3.01 17.92
N SER A 408 3.46 3.94 17.47
CA SER A 408 2.30 4.42 18.23
C SER A 408 1.02 4.06 17.52
N SER A 409 -0.08 3.99 18.26
CA SER A 409 -1.36 3.54 17.72
C SER A 409 -2.51 4.41 18.18
N VAL A 410 -3.34 4.81 17.23
CA VAL A 410 -4.75 5.12 17.49
C VAL A 410 -5.57 3.91 17.05
N ASP A 411 -6.35 3.35 17.97
CA ASP A 411 -6.97 2.05 17.78
C ASP A 411 -8.44 2.02 18.17
N ALA A 412 -9.32 1.97 17.17
CA ALA A 412 -10.74 1.68 17.31
C ALA A 412 -11.09 0.20 17.05
N SER A 413 -10.16 -0.57 16.48
CA SER A 413 -10.39 -1.97 16.11
C SER A 413 -10.39 -2.92 17.31
N TYR A 414 -9.55 -2.66 18.32
CA TYR A 414 -9.33 -3.58 19.44
C TYR A 414 -10.58 -3.74 20.33
N TYR A 415 -11.27 -2.64 20.62
CA TYR A 415 -12.50 -2.65 21.44
C TYR A 415 -13.77 -2.36 20.64
N GLY A 416 -13.68 -2.14 19.32
CA GLY A 416 -14.84 -1.86 18.46
C GLY A 416 -15.42 -0.45 18.59
N GLY A 417 -14.60 0.54 18.97
CA GLY A 417 -15.00 1.95 19.00
C GLY A 417 -15.17 2.56 17.61
N THR A 418 -15.54 3.85 17.56
CA THR A 418 -15.69 4.60 16.31
C THR A 418 -14.55 5.58 16.11
N LEU A 419 -13.89 5.55 14.95
CA LEU A 419 -12.85 6.50 14.56
C LEU A 419 -13.20 7.12 13.22
N ILE A 420 -13.31 8.45 13.18
CA ILE A 420 -13.58 9.22 11.96
C ILE A 420 -12.48 10.28 11.83
N ASN A 421 -11.85 10.34 10.65
CA ASN A 421 -10.84 11.34 10.34
C ASN A 421 -11.30 12.28 9.24
N ASN A 422 -11.60 13.52 9.60
CA ASN A 422 -11.89 14.64 8.71
C ASN A 422 -10.80 15.73 8.74
N GLY A 423 -9.70 15.49 9.49
CA GLY A 423 -8.54 16.38 9.61
C GLY A 423 -7.25 15.73 9.11
N ALA A 424 -6.09 16.12 9.64
CA ALA A 424 -4.81 15.53 9.25
C ALA A 424 -4.43 14.32 10.13
N VAL A 425 -3.88 13.28 9.51
CA VAL A 425 -3.15 12.18 10.17
C VAL A 425 -1.73 12.17 9.65
N THR A 426 -0.76 12.45 10.51
CA THR A 426 0.65 12.69 10.10
C THR A 426 1.62 11.83 10.90
N ALA A 427 2.30 10.90 10.25
CA ALA A 427 3.50 10.27 10.80
C ALA A 427 4.70 11.20 10.52
N VAL A 428 5.14 11.96 11.52
CA VAL A 428 6.29 12.88 11.39
C VAL A 428 7.61 12.12 11.52
N SER A 429 7.66 11.14 12.41
CA SER A 429 8.78 10.23 12.60
C SER A 429 8.33 8.94 13.29
N GLY A 430 9.11 7.86 13.12
CA GLY A 430 8.74 6.53 13.59
C GLY A 430 7.50 5.98 12.86
N THR A 431 6.73 5.12 13.53
CA THR A 431 5.54 4.51 12.95
C THR A 431 4.26 4.99 13.65
N LEU A 432 3.28 5.48 12.90
CA LEU A 432 1.91 5.69 13.37
C LEU A 432 0.99 4.62 12.78
N ASN A 433 0.37 3.82 13.64
CA ASN A 433 -0.67 2.87 13.29
C ASN A 433 -2.03 3.53 13.43
N PHE A 434 -2.81 3.51 12.36
CA PHE A 434 -4.17 3.99 12.30
C PHE A 434 -5.10 2.78 12.14
N ASN A 435 -5.57 2.23 13.26
CA ASN A 435 -6.36 1.00 13.29
C ASN A 435 -7.84 1.34 13.36
N MET A 436 -8.55 1.07 12.27
CA MET A 436 -9.97 1.38 12.13
C MET A 436 -10.84 0.20 12.55
N GLY A 437 -11.89 0.49 13.31
CA GLY A 437 -12.89 -0.49 13.75
C GLY A 437 -14.01 -0.65 12.74
N SER A 438 -15.13 0.04 12.97
CA SER A 438 -16.33 -0.02 12.12
C SER A 438 -16.13 0.64 10.74
N ALA A 439 -17.01 0.29 9.78
CA ALA A 439 -17.08 0.93 8.46
C ALA A 439 -17.27 2.44 8.63
N GLN A 440 -16.30 3.24 8.17
CA GLN A 440 -16.34 4.70 8.28
C GLN A 440 -15.82 5.38 7.01
N THR A 441 -16.16 6.65 6.87
CA THR A 441 -15.59 7.55 5.85
C THR A 441 -14.62 8.52 6.50
N HIS A 442 -13.42 8.59 5.96
CA HIS A 442 -12.33 9.45 6.40
C HIS A 442 -12.03 10.43 5.26
N THR A 443 -12.43 11.69 5.44
CA THR A 443 -12.24 12.75 4.43
C THR A 443 -10.93 13.51 4.61
N GLY A 444 -10.26 13.30 5.74
CA GLY A 444 -9.02 13.97 6.10
C GLY A 444 -7.78 13.41 5.41
N ASN A 445 -6.71 14.22 5.37
CA ASN A 445 -5.45 13.89 4.69
C ASN A 445 -4.57 12.95 5.52
N PHE A 446 -3.80 12.11 4.82
CA PHE A 446 -2.87 11.15 5.41
C PHE A 446 -1.44 11.44 4.94
N THR A 447 -0.51 11.60 5.86
CA THR A 447 0.88 11.98 5.55
C THR A 447 1.87 11.06 6.27
N ALA A 448 2.89 10.62 5.56
CA ALA A 448 4.07 9.99 6.15
C ALA A 448 5.32 10.75 5.70
N ASP A 449 5.93 11.49 6.62
CA ASP A 449 7.13 12.28 6.34
C ASP A 449 8.34 11.39 6.02
N SER A 450 9.39 11.98 5.44
CA SER A 450 10.58 11.23 5.04
C SER A 450 11.19 10.46 6.23
N GLY A 451 11.37 9.15 6.06
CA GLY A 451 11.85 8.25 7.11
C GLY A 451 10.79 7.80 8.14
N ALA A 452 9.56 8.30 8.05
CA ALA A 452 8.42 7.87 8.86
C ALA A 452 7.57 6.81 8.14
N THR A 453 6.77 6.08 8.92
CA THR A 453 5.82 5.08 8.42
C THR A 453 4.41 5.37 8.95
N LEU A 454 3.43 5.38 8.06
CA LEU A 454 2.01 5.36 8.41
C LEU A 454 1.43 3.99 8.07
N THR A 455 0.93 3.25 9.04
CA THR A 455 0.28 1.96 8.81
C THR A 455 -1.23 2.12 8.91
N ILE A 456 -1.94 1.75 7.85
CA ILE A 456 -3.39 1.73 7.77
C ILE A 456 -3.85 0.28 7.95
N ASN A 457 -4.55 0.02 9.05
CA ASN A 457 -5.16 -1.27 9.35
C ASN A 457 -6.68 -1.13 9.28
N GLY A 458 -7.28 -1.74 8.27
CA GLY A 458 -8.73 -1.87 8.18
C GLY A 458 -9.23 -3.11 8.93
N SER A 459 -10.50 -3.08 9.35
CA SER A 459 -11.22 -4.27 9.79
C SER A 459 -11.75 -5.07 8.58
N SER A 460 -12.55 -6.10 8.83
CA SER A 460 -13.29 -6.79 7.76
C SER A 460 -14.29 -5.88 7.02
N ASN A 461 -14.58 -4.70 7.56
CA ASN A 461 -15.45 -3.71 6.94
C ASN A 461 -14.71 -2.88 5.89
N VAL A 462 -15.49 -2.28 4.99
CA VAL A 462 -14.97 -1.37 3.96
C VAL A 462 -14.76 0.02 4.57
N GLN A 463 -13.50 0.47 4.62
CA GLN A 463 -13.14 1.83 5.02
C GLN A 463 -13.03 2.71 3.77
N THR A 464 -13.57 3.93 3.82
CA THR A 464 -13.41 4.90 2.74
C THR A 464 -12.43 5.99 3.16
N LEU A 465 -11.31 6.14 2.46
CA LEU A 465 -10.25 7.12 2.69
C LEU A 465 -10.20 8.07 1.50
N SER A 466 -10.94 9.18 1.60
CA SER A 466 -11.13 10.14 0.50
C SER A 466 -10.18 11.33 0.50
N GLY A 467 -9.44 11.54 1.60
CA GLY A 467 -8.38 12.53 1.63
C GLY A 467 -7.16 12.14 0.80
N THR A 468 -6.24 13.08 0.59
CA THR A 468 -5.00 12.83 -0.16
C THR A 468 -3.99 12.07 0.68
N PHE A 469 -3.20 11.20 0.03
CA PHE A 469 -2.03 10.58 0.63
C PHE A 469 -0.74 11.26 0.14
N SER A 470 0.06 11.77 1.08
CA SER A 470 1.39 12.35 0.82
C SER A 470 2.44 11.62 1.63
N SER A 471 3.13 10.68 0.99
CA SER A 471 4.00 9.72 1.68
C SER A 471 5.45 9.76 1.19
N PRO A 472 6.19 10.88 1.33
CA PRO A 472 7.66 10.89 1.15
C PRO A 472 8.39 9.81 1.96
N GLY A 473 7.83 9.42 3.11
CA GLY A 473 8.15 8.20 3.83
C GLY A 473 7.47 6.98 3.24
N THR A 474 6.83 6.16 4.08
CA THR A 474 6.12 4.95 3.65
C THR A 474 4.71 4.89 4.22
N THR A 475 3.73 4.49 3.40
CA THR A 475 2.40 4.10 3.87
C THR A 475 2.14 2.62 3.64
N ASN A 476 1.82 1.88 4.70
CA ASN A 476 1.52 0.46 4.64
C ASN A 476 0.01 0.22 4.69
N PHE A 477 -0.52 -0.55 3.74
CA PHE A 477 -1.83 -1.18 3.83
C PHE A 477 -1.62 -2.66 4.18
N GLN A 478 -2.03 -3.05 5.39
CA GLN A 478 -1.70 -4.37 5.93
C GLN A 478 -2.92 -5.30 6.07
N SER A 479 -4.13 -4.74 6.29
CA SER A 479 -5.36 -5.51 6.43
C SER A 479 -6.61 -4.72 6.03
N GLY A 480 -7.71 -5.46 5.89
CA GLY A 480 -9.06 -4.92 5.65
C GLY A 480 -9.29 -4.48 4.21
N THR A 481 -10.48 -3.92 3.96
CA THR A 481 -10.83 -3.38 2.62
C THR A 481 -10.81 -1.86 2.68
N ASN A 482 -9.91 -1.23 1.92
CA ASN A 482 -9.66 0.21 1.95
C ASN A 482 -9.98 0.81 0.57
N VAL A 483 -11.00 1.67 0.49
CA VAL A 483 -11.33 2.47 -0.70
C VAL A 483 -10.59 3.79 -0.61
N VAL A 484 -9.51 3.94 -1.38
CA VAL A 484 -8.68 5.15 -1.40
C VAL A 484 -9.07 5.97 -2.63
N SER A 485 -9.88 7.01 -2.47
CA SER A 485 -10.36 7.82 -3.60
C SER A 485 -9.57 9.11 -3.83
N GLY A 486 -8.70 9.50 -2.88
CA GLY A 486 -7.76 10.60 -3.07
C GLY A 486 -6.54 10.21 -3.91
N THR A 487 -5.80 11.21 -4.40
CA THR A 487 -4.51 10.98 -5.07
C THR A 487 -3.47 10.51 -4.05
N SER A 488 -2.69 9.49 -4.42
CA SER A 488 -1.65 8.89 -3.59
C SER A 488 -0.26 9.16 -4.15
N SER A 489 0.54 9.92 -3.42
CA SER A 489 1.91 10.29 -3.79
C SER A 489 2.95 9.75 -2.80
N GLY A 490 4.11 9.31 -3.30
CA GLY A 490 5.19 8.76 -2.47
C GLY A 490 5.29 7.24 -2.48
N THR A 491 5.70 6.62 -1.36
CA THR A 491 5.91 5.16 -1.28
C THR A 491 4.78 4.47 -0.53
N PHE A 492 4.21 3.44 -1.14
CA PHE A 492 3.13 2.62 -0.59
C PHE A 492 3.52 1.16 -0.58
N ASN A 493 3.11 0.42 0.44
CA ASN A 493 3.22 -1.03 0.48
C ASN A 493 1.82 -1.63 0.64
N LEU A 494 1.46 -2.58 -0.21
CA LEU A 494 0.27 -3.42 -0.04
C LEU A 494 0.70 -4.81 0.40
N ASN A 495 0.61 -5.06 1.71
CA ASN A 495 1.04 -6.31 2.35
C ASN A 495 -0.12 -7.30 2.56
N GLY A 496 -1.37 -6.81 2.55
CA GLY A 496 -2.56 -7.63 2.79
C GLY A 496 -3.85 -6.83 2.63
N GLY A 497 -5.00 -7.52 2.71
CA GLY A 497 -6.32 -6.91 2.51
C GLY A 497 -6.66 -6.61 1.05
N SER A 498 -7.58 -5.67 0.83
CA SER A 498 -8.02 -5.20 -0.49
C SER A 498 -7.88 -3.68 -0.57
N LEU A 499 -7.26 -3.20 -1.65
CA LEU A 499 -7.09 -1.79 -1.95
C LEU A 499 -7.92 -1.42 -3.17
N ARG A 500 -8.88 -0.52 -2.99
CA ARG A 500 -9.89 -0.12 -3.99
C ARG A 500 -9.73 1.33 -4.39
N ASN A 501 -10.01 1.64 -5.65
CA ASN A 501 -9.99 2.99 -6.24
C ASN A 501 -8.64 3.73 -6.20
N PHE A 502 -7.56 3.00 -6.00
CA PHE A 502 -6.25 3.57 -5.73
C PHE A 502 -5.63 4.26 -6.95
N ASN A 503 -5.31 5.54 -6.83
CA ASN A 503 -4.65 6.34 -7.85
C ASN A 503 -3.21 6.68 -7.45
N LEU A 504 -2.24 6.00 -8.06
CA LEU A 504 -0.81 6.19 -7.81
C LEU A 504 -0.24 7.29 -8.72
N ALA A 505 0.19 8.40 -8.13
CA ALA A 505 0.71 9.56 -8.84
C ALA A 505 2.09 9.33 -9.47
N GLY A 506 2.45 10.15 -10.47
CA GLY A 506 3.78 10.08 -11.10
C GLY A 506 4.91 10.28 -10.09
N GLY A 507 6.02 9.54 -10.25
CA GLY A 507 7.14 9.53 -9.31
C GLY A 507 6.89 8.72 -8.03
N SER A 508 5.71 8.11 -7.89
CA SER A 508 5.33 7.32 -6.70
C SER A 508 5.56 5.83 -6.93
N THR A 509 5.71 5.07 -5.84
CA THR A 509 5.96 3.64 -5.87
C THR A 509 4.93 2.88 -5.05
N LEU A 510 4.39 1.79 -5.59
CA LEU A 510 3.63 0.79 -4.85
C LEU A 510 4.42 -0.52 -4.83
N ASN A 511 4.86 -0.98 -3.65
CA ASN A 511 5.38 -2.33 -3.47
C ASN A 511 4.21 -3.27 -3.14
N TRP A 512 3.90 -4.16 -4.09
CA TRP A 512 2.82 -5.11 -3.99
C TRP A 512 3.36 -6.47 -3.56
N THR A 513 3.23 -6.76 -2.26
CA THR A 513 3.76 -7.95 -1.57
C THR A 513 2.65 -8.89 -1.08
N GLY A 514 1.40 -8.43 -1.04
CA GLY A 514 0.23 -9.21 -0.65
C GLY A 514 -1.08 -8.54 -1.02
N GLY A 515 -2.22 -9.12 -0.63
CA GLY A 515 -3.54 -8.54 -0.84
C GLY A 515 -3.99 -8.43 -2.31
N THR A 516 -5.10 -7.72 -2.51
CA THR A 516 -5.81 -7.60 -3.80
C THR A 516 -5.92 -6.13 -4.22
N LEU A 517 -5.61 -5.83 -5.49
CA LEU A 517 -5.97 -4.55 -6.13
C LEU A 517 -7.36 -4.70 -6.78
N ASP A 518 -8.35 -3.92 -6.33
CA ASP A 518 -9.77 -4.16 -6.61
C ASP A 518 -10.51 -2.89 -7.07
N VAL A 519 -11.68 -3.07 -7.70
CA VAL A 519 -12.58 -2.05 -8.26
C VAL A 519 -11.95 -1.17 -9.34
N SER A 520 -11.03 -0.28 -8.97
CA SER A 520 -10.24 0.52 -9.91
C SER A 520 -8.85 0.82 -9.37
N THR A 521 -7.84 0.78 -10.23
CA THR A 521 -6.47 1.18 -9.92
C THR A 521 -5.91 1.97 -11.09
N THR A 522 -5.38 3.16 -10.85
CA THR A 522 -4.72 3.98 -11.86
C THR A 522 -3.26 4.16 -11.49
N ILE A 523 -2.36 3.86 -12.43
CA ILE A 523 -0.91 4.02 -12.27
C ILE A 523 -0.50 5.08 -13.28
N ALA A 524 -0.17 6.28 -12.80
CA ALA A 524 0.19 7.40 -13.65
C ALA A 524 1.54 7.21 -14.35
N SER A 525 1.80 7.99 -15.40
CA SER A 525 3.12 8.01 -16.03
C SER A 525 4.21 8.40 -15.03
N GLY A 526 5.34 7.70 -15.08
CA GLY A 526 6.43 7.84 -14.12
C GLY A 526 6.19 7.21 -12.74
N ALA A 527 5.02 6.61 -12.49
CA ALA A 527 4.79 5.79 -11.31
C ALA A 527 5.30 4.36 -11.51
N THR A 528 5.67 3.70 -10.41
CA THR A 528 6.18 2.32 -10.42
C THR A 528 5.36 1.41 -9.51
N VAL A 529 5.00 0.22 -9.98
CA VAL A 529 4.50 -0.87 -9.14
C VAL A 529 5.52 -1.99 -9.13
N ASN A 530 6.02 -2.37 -7.96
CA ASN A 530 6.92 -3.51 -7.80
C ASN A 530 6.14 -4.70 -7.28
N VAL A 531 5.98 -5.73 -8.09
CA VAL A 531 5.35 -6.99 -7.73
C VAL A 531 6.45 -7.93 -7.24
N THR A 532 6.47 -8.24 -5.96
CA THR A 532 7.58 -9.02 -5.34
C THR A 532 7.14 -10.32 -4.68
N SER A 533 5.85 -10.62 -4.71
CA SER A 533 5.27 -11.88 -4.20
C SER A 533 4.49 -12.61 -5.29
N SER A 534 4.20 -13.89 -5.06
CA SER A 534 3.35 -14.70 -5.94
C SER A 534 1.90 -14.77 -5.43
N SER A 535 1.00 -15.24 -6.29
CA SER A 535 -0.43 -15.41 -5.99
C SER A 535 -1.16 -14.10 -5.66
N LEU A 536 -0.76 -13.02 -6.31
CA LEU A 536 -1.36 -11.69 -6.16
C LEU A 536 -2.51 -11.51 -7.16
N THR A 537 -3.62 -10.92 -6.71
CA THR A 537 -4.84 -10.79 -7.52
C THR A 537 -5.18 -9.34 -7.84
N GLN A 538 -5.46 -9.07 -9.10
CA GLN A 538 -6.09 -7.85 -9.58
C GLN A 538 -7.52 -8.20 -10.00
N SER A 539 -8.53 -7.63 -9.35
CA SER A 539 -9.95 -8.00 -9.56
C SER A 539 -10.83 -6.87 -10.13
N GLY A 540 -10.29 -5.66 -10.22
CA GLY A 540 -11.00 -4.47 -10.71
C GLY A 540 -10.64 -4.06 -12.14
N THR A 541 -10.80 -2.78 -12.44
CA THR A 541 -10.15 -2.16 -13.60
C THR A 541 -8.75 -1.67 -13.21
N MET A 542 -7.75 -1.84 -14.07
CA MET A 542 -6.41 -1.26 -13.90
C MET A 542 -6.04 -0.50 -15.16
N SER A 543 -5.65 0.77 -15.01
CA SER A 543 -5.05 1.57 -16.07
C SER A 543 -3.59 1.84 -15.72
N ASN A 544 -2.66 1.23 -16.45
CA ASN A 544 -1.23 1.42 -16.26
C ASN A 544 -0.62 2.30 -17.35
N SER A 545 -0.23 3.53 -17.00
CA SER A 545 0.62 4.41 -17.83
C SER A 545 2.06 4.49 -17.32
N GLY A 546 2.37 3.87 -16.18
CA GLY A 546 3.70 3.81 -15.56
C GLY A 546 4.40 2.48 -15.84
N THR A 547 5.19 2.00 -14.88
CA THR A 547 5.92 0.73 -14.99
C THR A 547 5.46 -0.25 -13.92
N ILE A 548 5.07 -1.47 -14.33
CA ILE A 548 4.86 -2.60 -13.41
C ILE A 548 6.04 -3.55 -13.57
N ASN A 549 6.86 -3.66 -12.53
CA ASN A 549 8.00 -4.57 -12.47
C ASN A 549 7.61 -5.85 -11.75
N PHE A 550 7.70 -6.97 -12.44
CA PHE A 550 7.50 -8.30 -11.86
C PHE A 550 8.87 -8.87 -11.48
N ALA A 551 9.13 -9.02 -10.17
CA ALA A 551 10.34 -9.65 -9.67
C ALA A 551 10.40 -11.14 -10.07
N PRO A 552 11.57 -11.78 -10.16
CA PRO A 552 11.67 -13.20 -10.57
C PRO A 552 10.80 -14.12 -9.70
N GLY A 553 10.08 -15.06 -10.32
CA GLY A 553 9.26 -16.06 -9.62
C GLY A 553 7.86 -15.60 -9.22
N THR A 554 7.40 -14.43 -9.66
CA THR A 554 6.06 -13.92 -9.35
C THR A 554 4.97 -14.59 -10.20
N ALA A 555 3.80 -14.78 -9.60
CA ALA A 555 2.57 -15.14 -10.29
C ALA A 555 1.47 -14.12 -9.94
N THR A 556 0.82 -13.56 -10.96
CA THR A 556 -0.22 -12.54 -10.79
C THR A 556 -1.46 -12.93 -11.59
N TYR A 557 -2.63 -12.76 -10.99
CA TYR A 557 -3.93 -13.15 -11.52
C TYR A 557 -4.75 -11.91 -11.84
N PHE A 558 -5.02 -11.68 -13.12
CA PHE A 558 -5.87 -10.62 -13.62
C PHE A 558 -7.27 -11.19 -13.84
N THR A 559 -8.15 -11.00 -12.86
CA THR A 559 -9.56 -11.40 -12.93
C THR A 559 -10.46 -10.25 -13.40
N GLY A 560 -9.93 -9.02 -13.41
CA GLY A 560 -10.56 -7.85 -14.01
C GLY A 560 -9.82 -7.33 -15.25
N ALA A 561 -10.19 -6.14 -15.73
CA ALA A 561 -9.65 -5.55 -16.95
C ALA A 561 -8.38 -4.73 -16.69
N VAL A 562 -7.29 -5.03 -17.39
CA VAL A 562 -6.01 -4.34 -17.32
C VAL A 562 -5.69 -3.70 -18.67
N GLY A 563 -5.71 -2.37 -18.71
CA GLY A 563 -5.21 -1.57 -19.82
C GLY A 563 -3.77 -1.11 -19.55
N ASN A 564 -2.81 -1.59 -20.34
CA ASN A 564 -1.40 -1.19 -20.22
C ASN A 564 -1.01 -0.23 -21.35
N SER A 565 -0.85 1.06 -21.07
CA SER A 565 -0.23 2.06 -21.97
C SER A 565 1.22 2.37 -21.59
N GLY A 566 1.67 1.94 -20.41
CA GLY A 566 3.05 2.01 -19.94
C GLY A 566 3.82 0.72 -20.20
N THR A 567 4.57 0.23 -19.20
CA THR A 567 5.41 -0.97 -19.32
C THR A 567 5.00 -2.04 -18.32
N LEU A 568 4.81 -3.28 -18.80
CA LEU A 568 4.84 -4.49 -17.98
C LEU A 568 6.21 -5.14 -18.18
N ASN A 569 7.03 -5.16 -17.13
CA ASN A 569 8.41 -5.66 -17.17
C ASN A 569 8.51 -6.98 -16.40
N LEU A 570 8.60 -8.09 -17.13
CA LEU A 570 8.75 -9.44 -16.59
C LEU A 570 10.24 -9.76 -16.43
N ASN A 571 10.78 -9.53 -15.24
CA ASN A 571 12.17 -9.85 -14.92
C ASN A 571 12.32 -11.35 -14.62
N ASN A 572 12.74 -12.10 -15.64
CA ASN A 572 12.87 -13.55 -15.63
C ASN A 572 14.24 -14.06 -15.15
N ALA A 573 14.93 -13.32 -14.26
CA ALA A 573 16.24 -13.70 -13.74
C ALA A 573 16.19 -14.95 -12.85
N GLY A 574 16.59 -16.10 -13.40
CA GLY A 574 16.68 -17.37 -12.66
C GLY A 574 15.34 -18.03 -12.32
N ALA A 575 14.21 -17.32 -12.42
CA ALA A 575 12.87 -17.84 -12.18
C ALA A 575 11.84 -17.17 -13.11
N ALA A 576 10.82 -17.94 -13.51
CA ALA A 576 9.79 -17.52 -14.44
C ALA A 576 8.77 -16.56 -13.79
N ASN A 577 8.26 -15.62 -14.57
CA ASN A 577 7.08 -14.82 -14.22
C ASN A 577 5.84 -15.38 -14.92
N TYR A 578 4.70 -15.35 -14.21
CA TYR A 578 3.41 -15.74 -14.76
C TYR A 578 2.39 -14.63 -14.57
N ILE A 579 1.79 -14.17 -15.67
CA ILE A 579 0.58 -13.34 -15.65
C ILE A 579 -0.56 -14.21 -16.15
N TYR A 580 -1.48 -14.59 -15.27
CA TYR A 580 -2.69 -15.32 -15.62
C TYR A 580 -3.84 -14.35 -15.85
N VAL A 581 -4.47 -14.39 -17.01
CA VAL A 581 -5.68 -13.63 -17.31
C VAL A 581 -6.86 -14.58 -17.22
N GLU A 582 -7.71 -14.40 -16.21
CA GLU A 582 -8.85 -15.27 -15.96
C GLU A 582 -10.03 -15.01 -16.90
N ALA A 583 -11.04 -15.89 -16.89
CA ALA A 583 -12.18 -15.86 -17.83
C ALA A 583 -12.88 -14.50 -17.94
N ALA A 584 -13.06 -13.81 -16.80
CA ALA A 584 -13.66 -12.47 -16.75
C ALA A 584 -12.64 -11.34 -16.95
N GLY A 585 -11.35 -11.66 -16.89
CA GLY A 585 -10.24 -10.74 -17.00
C GLY A 585 -9.87 -10.42 -18.45
N SER A 586 -9.23 -9.27 -18.63
CA SER A 586 -8.62 -8.90 -19.91
C SER A 586 -7.31 -8.18 -19.70
N LEU A 587 -6.36 -8.38 -20.61
CA LEU A 587 -5.13 -7.60 -20.72
C LEU A 587 -5.06 -6.99 -22.12
N THR A 588 -5.21 -5.68 -22.20
CA THR A 588 -5.03 -4.90 -23.44
C THR A 588 -3.75 -4.10 -23.34
N ASN A 589 -2.73 -4.51 -24.09
CA ASN A 589 -1.47 -3.79 -24.19
C ASN A 589 -1.50 -2.76 -25.32
N THR A 590 -1.31 -1.49 -25.01
CA THR A 590 -1.04 -0.38 -25.95
C THR A 590 0.35 0.21 -25.75
N GLY A 591 0.99 -0.07 -24.61
CA GLY A 591 2.39 0.25 -24.31
C GLY A 591 3.31 -0.93 -24.61
N THR A 592 4.15 -1.29 -23.65
CA THR A 592 5.14 -2.37 -23.79
C THR A 592 4.90 -3.52 -22.83
N ILE A 593 4.91 -4.75 -23.33
CA ILE A 593 5.17 -5.96 -22.54
C ILE A 593 6.60 -6.37 -22.84
N GLN A 594 7.46 -6.40 -21.82
CA GLN A 594 8.86 -6.77 -21.94
C GLN A 594 9.14 -8.00 -21.09
N ALA A 595 9.77 -9.00 -21.70
CA ALA A 595 10.36 -10.14 -20.98
C ALA A 595 11.87 -10.17 -21.22
N GLY A 596 12.63 -10.30 -20.14
CA GLY A 596 14.09 -10.44 -20.20
C GLY A 596 14.86 -9.48 -19.30
N GLY A 597 16.18 -9.44 -19.50
CA GLY A 597 17.10 -8.56 -18.76
C GLY A 597 18.09 -9.31 -17.86
N ALA A 598 18.02 -10.64 -17.81
CA ALA A 598 18.86 -11.49 -16.97
C ALA A 598 19.95 -12.24 -17.75
N THR A 599 21.07 -12.58 -17.09
CA THR A 599 22.12 -13.41 -17.69
C THR A 599 21.71 -14.88 -17.87
N THR A 600 20.78 -15.38 -17.05
CA THR A 600 20.23 -16.74 -17.08
C THR A 600 18.70 -16.68 -17.04
N PRO A 601 18.04 -16.45 -18.19
CA PRO A 601 16.61 -16.17 -18.24
C PRO A 601 15.77 -17.47 -18.19
N ALA A 602 14.69 -17.44 -17.41
CA ALA A 602 13.68 -18.48 -17.38
C ALA A 602 12.54 -18.21 -18.39
N THR A 603 11.70 -19.22 -18.66
CA THR A 603 10.52 -19.09 -19.53
C THR A 603 9.36 -18.41 -18.80
N SER A 604 9.11 -17.15 -19.10
CA SER A 604 7.96 -16.42 -18.54
C SER A 604 6.72 -16.57 -19.42
N SER A 605 5.55 -16.32 -18.85
CA SER A 605 4.27 -16.49 -19.54
C SER A 605 3.32 -15.32 -19.30
N VAL A 606 2.65 -14.89 -20.36
CA VAL A 606 1.38 -14.14 -20.29
C VAL A 606 0.31 -15.08 -20.81
N ASP A 607 -0.56 -15.53 -19.90
CA ASP A 607 -1.43 -16.67 -20.09
C ASP A 607 -2.90 -16.32 -19.91
N ALA A 608 -3.60 -16.17 -21.04
CA ALA A 608 -5.04 -16.09 -21.11
C ALA A 608 -5.69 -17.44 -21.49
N GLN A 609 -4.90 -18.48 -21.75
CA GLN A 609 -5.39 -19.79 -22.18
C GLN A 609 -5.96 -20.60 -21.05
N TYR A 610 -5.18 -20.70 -19.97
CA TYR A 610 -5.46 -21.64 -18.89
C TYR A 610 -6.85 -21.39 -18.27
N TYR A 611 -7.26 -20.13 -18.21
CA TYR A 611 -8.54 -19.71 -17.64
C TYR A 611 -9.50 -19.06 -18.65
N GLY A 612 -9.14 -18.95 -19.94
CA GLY A 612 -10.02 -18.43 -20.99
C GLY A 612 -10.23 -16.91 -20.99
N GLY A 613 -9.28 -16.12 -20.50
CA GLY A 613 -9.34 -14.66 -20.52
C GLY A 613 -9.08 -14.04 -21.90
N THR A 614 -9.06 -12.70 -21.95
CA THR A 614 -8.75 -11.93 -23.17
C THR A 614 -7.35 -11.34 -23.12
N LEU A 615 -6.53 -11.58 -24.15
CA LEU A 615 -5.20 -11.00 -24.30
C LEU A 615 -5.08 -10.30 -25.65
N ILE A 616 -4.85 -9.00 -25.67
CA ILE A 616 -4.75 -8.18 -26.88
C ILE A 616 -3.44 -7.39 -26.83
N ASN A 617 -2.71 -7.37 -27.95
CA ASN A 617 -1.52 -6.56 -28.13
C ASN A 617 -1.73 -5.55 -29.25
N ASN A 618 -1.82 -4.27 -28.90
CA ASN A 618 -1.88 -3.10 -29.76
C ASN A 618 -0.65 -2.18 -29.61
N GLY A 619 0.30 -2.56 -28.75
CA GLY A 619 1.55 -1.83 -28.50
C GLY A 619 2.75 -2.61 -28.99
N VAL A 620 3.69 -2.90 -28.09
CA VAL A 620 4.90 -3.67 -28.37
C VAL A 620 5.01 -4.83 -27.40
N VAL A 621 5.29 -6.02 -27.91
CA VAL A 621 5.80 -7.16 -27.11
C VAL A 621 7.26 -7.32 -27.45
N THR A 622 8.14 -7.27 -26.47
CA THR A 622 9.59 -7.43 -26.65
C THR A 622 10.14 -8.54 -25.78
N VAL A 623 10.96 -9.41 -26.38
CA VAL A 623 11.69 -10.47 -25.68
C VAL A 623 13.17 -10.20 -25.88
N VAL A 624 13.83 -9.74 -24.81
CA VAL A 624 15.24 -9.36 -24.84
C VAL A 624 16.15 -10.59 -24.68
N ASN A 625 15.74 -11.53 -23.82
CA ASN A 625 16.44 -12.81 -23.66
C ASN A 625 15.52 -13.89 -23.04
N GLY A 626 15.91 -15.15 -23.22
CA GLY A 626 15.12 -16.31 -22.79
C GLY A 626 13.85 -16.48 -23.60
N THR A 627 12.81 -17.03 -22.96
CA THR A 627 11.56 -17.37 -23.62
C THR A 627 10.38 -16.62 -23.01
N LEU A 628 9.52 -16.05 -23.86
CA LEU A 628 8.19 -15.58 -23.49
C LEU A 628 7.13 -16.46 -24.15
N ASN A 629 6.26 -17.06 -23.35
CA ASN A 629 5.05 -17.70 -23.82
C ASN A 629 3.92 -16.66 -23.87
N PHE A 630 3.36 -16.47 -25.07
CA PHE A 630 2.22 -15.62 -25.33
C PHE A 630 1.02 -16.50 -25.65
N ASN A 631 0.27 -16.83 -24.58
CA ASN A 631 -0.79 -17.82 -24.59
C ASN A 631 -2.15 -17.09 -24.68
N THR A 632 -2.79 -17.12 -25.85
CA THR A 632 -4.08 -16.44 -26.09
C THR A 632 -5.28 -17.35 -25.83
N GLY A 633 -6.29 -16.86 -25.09
CA GLY A 633 -7.46 -17.65 -24.67
C GLY A 633 -8.62 -17.72 -25.67
N SER A 634 -8.83 -16.67 -26.45
CA SER A 634 -9.92 -16.52 -27.42
C SER A 634 -9.42 -15.91 -28.73
N ALA A 635 -10.23 -15.97 -29.78
CA ALA A 635 -9.91 -15.33 -31.05
C ALA A 635 -9.78 -13.81 -30.87
N GLN A 636 -8.62 -13.26 -31.23
CA GLN A 636 -8.30 -11.84 -31.01
C GLN A 636 -7.50 -11.26 -32.18
N THR A 637 -7.51 -9.93 -32.27
CA THR A 637 -6.66 -9.18 -33.21
C THR A 637 -5.58 -8.44 -32.43
N HIS A 638 -4.33 -8.64 -32.82
CA HIS A 638 -3.15 -8.01 -32.30
C HIS A 638 -2.61 -7.05 -33.37
N THR A 639 -2.72 -5.75 -33.12
CA THR A 639 -2.23 -4.69 -34.02
C THR A 639 -0.82 -4.22 -33.69
N GLY A 640 -0.32 -4.61 -32.51
CA GLY A 640 1.00 -4.25 -32.01
C GLY A 640 2.14 -5.08 -32.60
N ASN A 641 3.35 -4.54 -32.50
CA ASN A 641 4.58 -5.18 -32.99
C ASN A 641 5.11 -6.21 -32.00
N PHE A 642 5.85 -7.18 -32.54
CA PHE A 642 6.56 -8.21 -31.77
C PHE A 642 8.05 -8.14 -32.11
N MET A 643 8.89 -7.91 -31.10
CA MET A 643 10.35 -7.79 -31.24
C MET A 643 11.04 -8.87 -30.43
N VAL A 644 11.86 -9.70 -31.07
CA VAL A 644 12.54 -10.83 -30.42
C VAL A 644 14.03 -10.75 -30.70
N ASP A 645 14.81 -10.39 -29.68
CA ASP A 645 16.25 -10.19 -29.83
C ASP A 645 16.99 -11.50 -30.13
N SER A 646 18.22 -11.39 -30.63
CA SER A 646 19.05 -12.56 -30.96
C SER A 646 19.28 -13.43 -29.71
N GLY A 647 19.03 -14.73 -29.84
CA GLY A 647 19.10 -15.69 -28.72
C GLY A 647 17.86 -15.74 -27.84
N ALA A 648 16.85 -14.88 -28.08
CA ALA A 648 15.56 -14.94 -27.42
C ALA A 648 14.53 -15.75 -28.22
N THR A 649 13.47 -16.19 -27.55
CA THR A 649 12.37 -16.96 -28.14
C THR A 649 11.02 -16.38 -27.72
N LEU A 650 10.13 -16.16 -28.69
CA LEU A 650 8.71 -15.93 -28.47
C LEU A 650 7.95 -17.19 -28.87
N THR A 651 7.08 -17.69 -28.00
CA THR A 651 6.21 -18.82 -28.28
C THR A 651 4.76 -18.35 -28.29
N ILE A 652 4.06 -18.54 -29.40
CA ILE A 652 2.65 -18.22 -29.58
C ILE A 652 1.84 -19.51 -29.52
N ASN A 653 0.89 -19.54 -28.60
CA ASN A 653 -0.13 -20.57 -28.52
C ASN A 653 -1.48 -19.92 -28.84
N GLY A 654 -2.27 -20.50 -29.74
CA GLY A 654 -3.60 -20.02 -30.11
C GLY A 654 -4.76 -20.85 -29.52
N ASN A 655 -4.47 -21.97 -28.85
CA ASN A 655 -5.47 -22.87 -28.24
C ASN A 655 -6.64 -23.26 -29.17
N GLY A 656 -6.35 -23.51 -30.45
CA GLY A 656 -7.38 -23.83 -31.45
C GLY A 656 -8.17 -22.62 -31.98
N ASN A 657 -8.00 -21.43 -31.41
CA ASN A 657 -8.62 -20.20 -31.89
C ASN A 657 -7.86 -19.56 -33.05
N THR A 658 -8.53 -18.64 -33.75
CA THR A 658 -7.90 -17.80 -34.77
C THR A 658 -7.35 -16.51 -34.14
N GLN A 659 -6.03 -16.33 -34.19
CA GLN A 659 -5.35 -15.09 -33.82
C GLN A 659 -4.94 -14.33 -35.08
N THR A 660 -5.25 -13.04 -35.13
CA THR A 660 -4.81 -12.16 -36.22
C THR A 660 -3.70 -11.24 -35.72
N PHE A 661 -2.55 -11.27 -36.38
CA PHE A 661 -1.40 -10.40 -36.13
C PHE A 661 -1.23 -9.47 -37.32
N SER A 662 -1.44 -8.18 -37.11
CA SER A 662 -1.29 -7.14 -38.15
C SER A 662 -0.13 -6.19 -37.92
N GLY A 663 0.42 -6.17 -36.71
CA GLY A 663 1.72 -5.56 -36.45
C GLY A 663 2.88 -6.43 -36.98
N ALA A 664 4.04 -5.81 -37.13
CA ALA A 664 5.23 -6.47 -37.67
C ALA A 664 5.87 -7.41 -36.65
N PHE A 665 6.35 -8.57 -37.12
CA PHE A 665 7.34 -9.37 -36.40
C PHE A 665 8.76 -8.96 -36.83
N ASN A 666 9.55 -8.46 -35.89
CA ASN A 666 10.98 -8.23 -36.07
C ASN A 666 11.77 -9.10 -35.09
N SER A 667 12.10 -10.30 -35.53
CA SER A 667 12.59 -11.37 -34.67
C SER A 667 13.98 -11.88 -35.10
N PRO A 668 15.08 -11.14 -34.86
CA PRO A 668 16.43 -11.71 -34.95
C PRO A 668 16.61 -13.02 -34.16
N GLY A 669 15.82 -13.22 -33.10
CA GLY A 669 15.64 -14.50 -32.41
C GLY A 669 14.65 -15.45 -33.11
N ILE A 670 13.94 -16.24 -32.31
CA ILE A 670 13.02 -17.29 -32.81
C ILE A 670 11.57 -16.97 -32.41
N THR A 671 10.65 -17.08 -33.36
CA THR A 671 9.20 -17.08 -33.09
C THR A 671 8.60 -18.44 -33.39
N ASN A 672 8.04 -19.12 -32.38
CA ASN A 672 7.40 -20.42 -32.49
C ASN A 672 5.88 -20.27 -32.56
N PHE A 673 5.25 -20.84 -33.58
CA PHE A 673 3.80 -21.08 -33.62
C PHE A 673 3.52 -22.53 -33.23
N GLN A 674 2.86 -22.74 -32.09
CA GLN A 674 2.66 -24.06 -31.49
C GLN A 674 1.22 -24.58 -31.57
N SER A 675 0.22 -23.72 -31.77
CA SER A 675 -1.19 -24.13 -31.87
C SER A 675 -2.08 -23.03 -32.44
N GLY A 676 -3.33 -23.38 -32.74
CA GLY A 676 -4.35 -22.46 -33.25
C GLY A 676 -4.15 -22.08 -34.72
N THR A 677 -4.97 -21.14 -35.20
CA THR A 677 -4.83 -20.54 -36.53
C THR A 677 -4.23 -19.14 -36.38
N ASN A 678 -3.07 -18.90 -36.95
CA ASN A 678 -2.34 -17.64 -36.82
C ASN A 678 -2.36 -16.94 -38.18
N VAL A 679 -3.14 -15.86 -38.30
CA VAL A 679 -3.16 -15.00 -39.50
C VAL A 679 -2.13 -13.91 -39.29
N VAL A 680 -0.99 -14.01 -39.95
CA VAL A 680 0.12 -13.07 -39.79
C VAL A 680 0.20 -12.21 -41.04
N SER A 681 0.08 -10.90 -40.88
CA SER A 681 0.18 -9.92 -41.97
C SER A 681 1.30 -8.92 -41.68
N GLY A 682 1.49 -7.94 -42.56
CA GLY A 682 2.59 -6.97 -42.43
C GLY A 682 3.95 -7.51 -42.89
N THR A 683 5.00 -6.72 -42.62
CA THR A 683 6.39 -7.07 -42.96
C THR A 683 7.03 -7.87 -41.83
N ASN A 684 7.44 -9.11 -42.11
CA ASN A 684 7.99 -10.01 -41.10
C ASN A 684 9.46 -10.35 -41.38
N SER A 685 10.33 -10.10 -40.40
CA SER A 685 11.76 -10.42 -40.42
C SER A 685 12.13 -11.38 -39.30
N GLY A 686 12.99 -12.37 -39.59
CA GLY A 686 13.54 -13.25 -38.56
C GLY A 686 13.39 -14.75 -38.82
N THR A 687 13.59 -15.54 -37.76
CA THR A 687 13.37 -16.99 -37.80
C THR A 687 12.02 -17.35 -37.20
N PHE A 688 11.21 -18.06 -37.98
CA PHE A 688 9.88 -18.55 -37.60
C PHE A 688 9.88 -20.07 -37.62
N ASN A 689 9.22 -20.70 -36.65
CA ASN A 689 8.97 -22.12 -36.65
C ASN A 689 7.45 -22.36 -36.60
N LEU A 690 6.93 -23.13 -37.56
CA LEU A 690 5.58 -23.65 -37.53
C LEU A 690 5.64 -25.11 -37.06
N ASN A 691 5.32 -25.33 -35.78
CA ASN A 691 5.41 -26.64 -35.15
C ASN A 691 4.07 -27.39 -35.18
N ALA A 692 2.96 -26.66 -35.09
CA ALA A 692 1.60 -27.17 -35.19
C ALA A 692 0.59 -26.03 -35.41
N GLY A 693 -0.67 -26.38 -35.69
CA GLY A 693 -1.72 -25.41 -36.00
C GLY A 693 -1.71 -24.98 -37.47
N SER A 694 -2.24 -23.78 -37.76
CA SER A 694 -2.27 -23.19 -39.10
C SER A 694 -1.60 -21.82 -39.09
N LEU A 695 -0.82 -21.50 -40.13
CA LEU A 695 -0.22 -20.19 -40.37
C LEU A 695 -0.71 -19.65 -41.72
N ARG A 696 -1.25 -18.43 -41.72
CA ARG A 696 -1.95 -17.82 -42.87
C ARG A 696 -1.37 -16.46 -43.19
N SER A 697 -1.38 -16.11 -44.49
CA SER A 697 -1.09 -14.76 -45.00
C SER A 697 0.32 -14.20 -44.73
N ILE A 698 1.22 -15.01 -44.17
CA ILE A 698 2.56 -14.55 -43.79
C ILE A 698 3.39 -14.20 -45.02
N THR A 699 3.97 -13.00 -45.02
CA THR A 699 4.99 -12.60 -46.00
C THR A 699 6.35 -12.55 -45.29
N LEU A 700 7.27 -13.41 -45.72
CA LEU A 700 8.64 -13.47 -45.22
C LEU A 700 9.52 -12.47 -45.98
N GLY A 701 10.06 -11.46 -45.29
CA GLY A 701 11.00 -10.51 -45.85
C GLY A 701 12.38 -11.11 -46.15
N SER A 702 13.23 -10.37 -46.87
CA SER A 702 14.62 -10.78 -47.17
C SER A 702 15.39 -11.13 -45.89
N GLY A 703 16.10 -12.25 -45.88
CA GLY A 703 16.85 -12.77 -44.74
C GLY A 703 16.02 -13.57 -43.73
N SER A 704 14.70 -13.64 -43.90
CA SER A 704 13.82 -14.44 -43.03
C SER A 704 13.87 -15.92 -43.36
N ILE A 705 13.68 -16.74 -42.32
CA ILE A 705 13.60 -18.20 -42.43
C ILE A 705 12.29 -18.65 -41.79
N LEU A 706 11.52 -19.48 -42.49
CA LEU A 706 10.42 -20.26 -41.90
C LEU A 706 10.80 -21.73 -41.91
N ASN A 707 10.87 -22.35 -40.73
CA ASN A 707 10.99 -23.79 -40.59
C ASN A 707 9.59 -24.37 -40.36
N TRP A 708 9.12 -25.14 -41.34
CA TRP A 708 7.86 -25.83 -41.28
C TRP A 708 8.11 -27.27 -40.85
N VAL A 709 7.68 -27.59 -39.63
CA VAL A 709 7.95 -28.86 -38.95
C VAL A 709 6.66 -29.65 -38.70
N GLY A 710 5.52 -28.96 -38.63
CA GLY A 710 4.20 -29.56 -38.50
C GLY A 710 3.09 -28.55 -38.81
N GLY A 711 1.86 -29.04 -39.01
CA GLY A 711 0.68 -28.20 -39.19
C GLY A 711 0.40 -27.81 -40.64
N THR A 712 -0.32 -26.70 -40.82
CA THR A 712 -0.83 -26.24 -42.13
C THR A 712 -0.32 -24.86 -42.48
N LEU A 713 0.23 -24.70 -43.68
CA LEU A 713 0.52 -23.39 -44.26
C LEU A 713 -0.62 -23.01 -45.21
N ASP A 714 -1.41 -22.02 -44.86
CA ASP A 714 -2.66 -21.72 -45.54
C ASP A 714 -2.65 -20.33 -46.23
N VAL A 715 -3.72 -20.02 -46.97
CA VAL A 715 -3.87 -18.94 -47.97
C VAL A 715 -3.00 -17.70 -47.73
N GLY A 716 -2.27 -17.30 -48.78
CA GLY A 716 -1.62 -15.99 -48.87
C GLY A 716 -0.17 -15.96 -48.37
N THR A 717 0.46 -17.13 -48.23
CA THR A 717 1.87 -17.19 -47.82
C THR A 717 2.80 -16.78 -48.97
N THR A 718 3.75 -15.88 -48.71
CA THR A 718 4.76 -15.43 -49.67
C THR A 718 6.16 -15.54 -49.09
N VAL A 719 7.05 -16.24 -49.79
CA VAL A 719 8.50 -16.24 -49.53
C VAL A 719 9.13 -15.20 -50.45
N ALA A 720 9.53 -14.04 -49.93
CA ALA A 720 10.12 -12.99 -50.78
C ALA A 720 11.54 -13.36 -51.25
N SER A 721 12.07 -12.59 -52.20
CA SER A 721 13.47 -12.73 -52.61
C SER A 721 14.41 -12.56 -51.42
N GLY A 722 15.39 -13.46 -51.29
CA GLY A 722 16.30 -13.52 -50.15
C GLY A 722 15.73 -14.18 -48.88
N ALA A 723 14.46 -14.62 -48.88
CA ALA A 723 13.86 -15.40 -47.79
C ALA A 723 13.91 -16.91 -48.07
N GLN A 724 13.75 -17.72 -47.02
CA GLN A 724 13.83 -19.17 -47.10
C GLN A 724 12.68 -19.86 -46.35
N LEU A 725 12.10 -20.89 -46.97
CA LEU A 725 11.22 -21.87 -46.33
C LEU A 725 11.89 -23.24 -46.31
N ASN A 726 12.01 -23.83 -45.14
CA ASN A 726 12.47 -25.21 -44.94
C ASN A 726 11.27 -26.09 -44.61
N VAL A 727 10.94 -27.04 -45.47
CA VAL A 727 9.89 -28.04 -45.24
C VAL A 727 10.54 -29.29 -44.66
N ASN A 728 10.37 -29.47 -43.36
CA ASN A 728 11.01 -30.52 -42.56
C ASN A 728 9.98 -31.50 -41.96
N GLY A 729 8.70 -31.14 -41.90
CA GLY A 729 7.64 -31.98 -41.36
C GLY A 729 7.08 -32.97 -42.39
N ASN A 730 6.89 -34.22 -41.97
CA ASN A 730 6.23 -35.23 -42.79
C ASN A 730 4.71 -35.16 -42.58
N GLY A 731 3.92 -35.02 -43.64
CA GLY A 731 2.47 -34.78 -43.54
C GLY A 731 2.06 -33.31 -43.56
N ASP A 732 3.02 -32.42 -43.72
CA ASP A 732 2.83 -30.97 -43.80
C ASP A 732 1.89 -30.62 -44.97
N THR A 733 0.82 -29.88 -44.67
CA THR A 733 -0.22 -29.54 -45.64
C THR A 733 -0.21 -28.05 -45.99
N GLN A 734 -0.05 -27.72 -47.26
CA GLN A 734 -0.27 -26.38 -47.78
C GLN A 734 -1.68 -26.27 -48.36
N SER A 735 -2.33 -25.14 -48.13
CA SER A 735 -3.65 -24.80 -48.68
C SER A 735 -3.68 -23.37 -49.23
N GLY A 736 -4.55 -23.14 -50.21
CA GLY A 736 -4.68 -21.83 -50.84
C GLY A 736 -3.50 -21.42 -51.74
N THR A 737 -3.35 -20.14 -52.00
CA THR A 737 -2.25 -19.63 -52.85
C THR A 737 -0.97 -19.45 -52.04
N PHE A 738 0.14 -20.01 -52.53
CA PHE A 738 1.50 -19.81 -52.04
C PHE A 738 2.37 -19.24 -53.16
N THR A 739 3.18 -18.22 -52.85
CA THR A 739 4.11 -17.62 -53.81
C THR A 739 5.56 -17.77 -53.34
N ASN A 740 6.38 -18.45 -54.13
CA ASN A 740 7.82 -18.52 -53.90
C ASN A 740 8.57 -17.53 -54.81
N ASN A 741 9.14 -16.47 -54.25
CA ASN A 741 10.11 -15.60 -54.93
C ASN A 741 11.55 -15.77 -54.36
N GLY A 742 11.71 -16.58 -53.31
CA GLY A 742 12.97 -16.84 -52.63
C GLY A 742 13.41 -18.29 -52.81
N THR A 743 13.68 -18.97 -51.70
CA THR A 743 14.07 -20.39 -51.69
C THR A 743 13.09 -21.22 -50.87
N VAL A 744 12.55 -22.29 -51.46
CA VAL A 744 11.81 -23.34 -50.75
C VAL A 744 12.63 -24.61 -50.84
N SER A 745 12.89 -25.29 -49.72
CA SER A 745 13.63 -26.55 -49.69
C SER A 745 12.82 -27.62 -48.98
N ILE A 746 12.55 -28.73 -49.67
CA ILE A 746 11.92 -29.92 -49.10
C ILE A 746 13.03 -30.88 -48.67
N ALA A 747 13.08 -31.18 -47.37
CA ALA A 747 14.11 -32.03 -46.79
C ALA A 747 14.02 -33.50 -47.28
N PRO A 748 15.10 -34.29 -47.15
CA PRO A 748 15.06 -35.73 -47.45
C PRO A 748 14.07 -36.48 -46.56
N GLY A 749 13.37 -37.48 -47.12
CA GLY A 749 12.41 -38.30 -46.36
C GLY A 749 11.06 -37.62 -46.07
N VAL A 750 10.85 -36.39 -46.55
CA VAL A 750 9.61 -35.63 -46.29
C VAL A 750 8.57 -35.89 -47.38
N ASN A 751 7.35 -36.20 -46.95
CA ASN A 751 6.16 -36.10 -47.80
C ASN A 751 5.38 -34.84 -47.45
N SER A 752 5.19 -33.97 -48.44
CA SER A 752 4.44 -32.71 -48.30
C SER A 752 3.20 -32.73 -49.20
N TYR A 753 2.12 -32.11 -48.73
CA TYR A 753 0.80 -32.11 -49.38
C TYR A 753 0.40 -30.69 -49.76
N TRP A 754 0.38 -30.37 -51.05
CA TRP A 754 0.11 -29.05 -51.59
C TRP A 754 -1.26 -29.03 -52.24
N ASN A 755 -2.27 -28.71 -51.44
CA ASN A 755 -3.67 -28.74 -51.87
C ASN A 755 -4.13 -27.46 -52.57
N GLY A 756 -3.30 -26.41 -52.56
CA GLY A 756 -3.57 -25.17 -53.27
C GLY A 756 -2.53 -24.87 -54.36
N THR A 757 -2.54 -23.63 -54.87
CA THR A 757 -1.64 -23.20 -55.96
C THR A 757 -0.30 -22.74 -55.40
N LEU A 758 0.79 -23.39 -55.80
CA LEU A 758 2.18 -22.99 -55.58
C LEU A 758 2.73 -22.31 -56.84
N ASN A 759 2.86 -20.98 -56.81
CA ASN A 759 3.53 -20.20 -57.84
C ASN A 759 5.03 -20.13 -57.53
N ASN A 760 5.84 -20.90 -58.24
CA ASN A 760 7.30 -20.90 -58.09
C ASN A 760 7.96 -19.92 -59.08
N ASN A 761 8.35 -18.75 -58.58
CA ASN A 761 9.12 -17.73 -59.31
C ASN A 761 10.61 -17.70 -58.91
N GLY A 762 10.95 -18.28 -57.76
CA GLY A 762 12.30 -18.41 -57.21
C GLY A 762 12.83 -19.85 -57.35
N THR A 763 13.54 -20.32 -56.33
CA THR A 763 14.11 -21.68 -56.31
C THR A 763 13.28 -22.61 -55.43
N LEU A 764 12.81 -23.73 -55.98
CA LEU A 764 12.26 -24.86 -55.23
C LEU A 764 13.26 -26.02 -55.31
N THR A 765 13.74 -26.48 -54.17
CA THR A 765 14.68 -27.59 -54.07
C THR A 765 14.00 -28.82 -53.47
N LEU A 766 14.03 -29.93 -54.21
CA LEU A 766 13.69 -31.26 -53.72
C LEU A 766 15.00 -31.97 -53.34
N ASN A 767 15.26 -32.09 -52.04
CA ASN A 767 16.49 -32.71 -51.55
C ASN A 767 16.30 -34.22 -51.34
N ASN A 768 16.92 -35.04 -52.19
CA ASN A 768 16.83 -36.50 -52.18
C ASN A 768 18.04 -37.20 -51.56
N ALA A 769 18.84 -36.48 -50.75
CA ALA A 769 20.02 -37.05 -50.09
C ALA A 769 19.64 -38.13 -49.07
N GLY A 770 19.93 -39.40 -49.37
CA GLY A 770 19.78 -40.51 -48.44
C GLY A 770 18.35 -41.04 -48.24
N ALA A 771 17.31 -40.28 -48.62
CA ALA A 771 15.92 -40.72 -48.55
C ALA A 771 15.06 -40.02 -49.61
N ALA A 772 14.10 -40.76 -50.17
CA ALA A 772 13.14 -40.23 -51.13
C ALA A 772 12.22 -39.19 -50.48
N ASN A 773 11.83 -38.18 -51.24
CA ASN A 773 10.82 -37.20 -50.83
C ASN A 773 9.71 -37.10 -51.88
N SER A 774 8.51 -36.76 -51.43
CA SER A 774 7.36 -36.63 -52.32
C SER A 774 6.63 -35.32 -52.09
N MET A 775 6.23 -34.70 -53.18
CA MET A 775 5.37 -33.53 -53.21
C MET A 775 4.04 -33.93 -53.85
N TYR A 776 3.01 -34.09 -53.02
CA TYR A 776 1.66 -34.44 -53.47
C TYR A 776 0.90 -33.17 -53.81
N ILE A 777 0.34 -33.07 -55.02
CA ILE A 777 -0.50 -31.94 -55.44
C ILE A 777 -1.96 -32.36 -55.38
N GLY A 778 -2.73 -31.67 -54.54
CA GLY A 778 -4.15 -31.93 -54.32
C GLY A 778 -5.02 -31.68 -55.57
N ALA A 779 -6.26 -32.18 -55.58
CA ALA A 779 -7.22 -32.02 -56.69
C ALA A 779 -7.45 -30.57 -57.14
N SER A 780 -7.35 -29.66 -56.19
CA SER A 780 -7.53 -28.21 -56.38
C SER A 780 -6.20 -27.46 -56.43
N GLY A 781 -5.09 -28.19 -56.33
CA GLY A 781 -3.74 -27.65 -56.28
C GLY A 781 -3.08 -27.65 -57.64
N ASN A 782 -2.21 -26.66 -57.85
CA ASN A 782 -1.35 -26.55 -59.01
C ASN A 782 0.07 -26.25 -58.53
N LEU A 783 1.08 -26.91 -59.10
CA LEU A 783 2.45 -26.42 -59.08
C LEU A 783 2.70 -25.66 -60.38
N ASP A 784 2.89 -24.35 -60.30
CA ASP A 784 3.19 -23.50 -61.44
C ASP A 784 4.64 -23.03 -61.34
N ASN A 785 5.55 -23.71 -62.04
CA ASN A 785 6.93 -23.22 -62.19
C ASN A 785 6.98 -22.18 -63.30
N THR A 786 6.99 -20.91 -62.92
CA THR A 786 6.88 -19.79 -63.87
C THR A 786 8.18 -19.59 -64.64
N ALA A 787 8.18 -18.72 -65.64
CA ALA A 787 9.35 -18.51 -66.51
C ALA A 787 10.65 -18.14 -65.77
N SER A 788 10.57 -17.50 -64.59
CA SER A 788 11.74 -17.20 -63.75
C SER A 788 12.04 -18.29 -62.72
N GLY A 789 11.10 -19.21 -62.50
CA GLY A 789 11.18 -20.27 -61.52
C GLY A 789 12.21 -21.34 -61.87
N VAL A 790 12.87 -21.84 -60.84
CA VAL A 790 13.82 -22.94 -60.91
C VAL A 790 13.38 -24.04 -59.94
N ILE A 791 13.27 -25.27 -60.44
CA ILE A 791 13.13 -26.47 -59.63
C ILE A 791 14.44 -27.25 -59.70
N ASN A 792 15.05 -27.52 -58.55
CA ASN A 792 16.28 -28.32 -58.45
C ASN A 792 16.00 -29.64 -57.73
N VAL A 793 16.45 -30.74 -58.32
CA VAL A 793 16.48 -32.05 -57.67
C VAL A 793 17.93 -32.38 -57.38
N GLN A 794 18.29 -32.44 -56.09
CA GLN A 794 19.66 -32.52 -55.64
C GLN A 794 19.81 -33.39 -54.39
N GLY A 795 21.02 -33.89 -54.15
CA GLY A 795 21.41 -34.61 -52.94
C GLY A 795 22.86 -35.09 -53.09
N ILE A 796 23.71 -35.02 -52.08
CA ILE A 796 25.16 -35.32 -52.24
C ILE A 796 25.51 -36.76 -51.85
N THR A 797 24.68 -37.40 -51.03
CA THR A 797 24.92 -38.74 -50.48
C THR A 797 23.79 -39.67 -50.89
N THR A 798 24.13 -40.78 -51.58
CA THR A 798 23.20 -41.85 -52.01
C THR A 798 21.91 -41.31 -52.68
N PRO A 799 21.95 -40.97 -53.99
CA PRO A 799 20.80 -40.45 -54.71
C PRO A 799 19.58 -41.36 -54.58
N THR A 800 18.41 -40.75 -54.41
CA THR A 800 17.12 -41.45 -54.41
C THR A 800 16.12 -40.74 -55.34
N THR A 801 14.84 -41.09 -55.25
CA THR A 801 13.78 -40.50 -56.07
C THR A 801 13.12 -39.34 -55.34
N SER A 802 12.99 -38.20 -56.03
CA SER A 802 12.02 -37.15 -55.70
C SER A 802 10.80 -37.32 -56.58
N THR A 803 9.61 -37.32 -56.00
CA THR A 803 8.35 -37.48 -56.74
C THR A 803 7.54 -36.19 -56.69
N ILE A 804 7.04 -35.73 -57.84
CA ILE A 804 5.90 -34.79 -57.88
C ILE A 804 4.68 -35.61 -58.31
N ASP A 805 3.78 -35.84 -57.37
CA ASP A 805 2.59 -36.67 -57.56
C ASP A 805 1.36 -35.79 -57.68
N THR A 806 0.82 -35.75 -58.89
CA THR A 806 -0.44 -35.08 -59.24
C THR A 806 -1.57 -36.10 -59.46
N GLN A 807 -1.28 -37.41 -59.53
CA GLN A 807 -2.27 -38.48 -59.77
C GLN A 807 -3.11 -38.76 -58.54
N TYR A 808 -2.47 -38.87 -57.37
CA TYR A 808 -3.12 -39.39 -56.18
C TYR A 808 -4.34 -38.55 -55.78
N TYR A 809 -4.30 -37.25 -56.06
CA TYR A 809 -5.41 -36.33 -55.79
C TYR A 809 -5.96 -35.61 -57.02
N GLY A 810 -5.33 -35.68 -58.20
CA GLY A 810 -5.83 -35.07 -59.44
C GLY A 810 -5.47 -33.59 -59.64
N GLY A 811 -4.34 -33.14 -59.08
CA GLY A 811 -3.78 -31.80 -59.33
C GLY A 811 -3.06 -31.69 -60.67
N ALA A 812 -2.31 -30.59 -60.87
CA ALA A 812 -1.49 -30.39 -62.07
C ALA A 812 -0.11 -29.80 -61.76
N PHE A 813 0.88 -30.15 -62.59
CA PHE A 813 2.19 -29.49 -62.63
C PHE A 813 2.40 -28.83 -64.00
N SER A 814 2.64 -27.52 -64.01
CA SER A 814 3.01 -26.75 -65.19
C SER A 814 4.44 -26.23 -65.06
N ASN A 815 5.28 -26.53 -66.05
CA ASN A 815 6.63 -26.00 -66.14
C ASN A 815 6.76 -25.04 -67.32
N ALA A 816 6.96 -23.75 -67.02
CA ALA A 816 7.40 -22.71 -67.94
C ALA A 816 8.82 -22.22 -67.62
N GLY A 817 9.32 -22.51 -66.42
CA GLY A 817 10.67 -22.18 -65.96
C GLY A 817 11.71 -23.26 -66.26
N THR A 818 12.69 -23.42 -65.37
CA THR A 818 13.74 -24.45 -65.48
C THR A 818 13.57 -25.55 -64.43
N VAL A 819 13.61 -26.80 -64.85
CA VAL A 819 13.78 -27.98 -63.99
C VAL A 819 15.19 -28.52 -64.20
N ASN A 820 16.00 -28.52 -63.15
CA ASN A 820 17.33 -29.13 -63.13
C ASN A 820 17.28 -30.43 -62.33
N VAL A 821 17.52 -31.56 -62.98
CA VAL A 821 17.78 -32.82 -62.29
C VAL A 821 19.29 -32.95 -62.15
N LEU A 822 19.78 -32.59 -60.96
CA LEU A 822 21.22 -32.51 -60.67
C LEU A 822 21.75 -33.79 -60.03
N ASN A 823 20.91 -34.54 -59.32
CA ASN A 823 21.24 -35.86 -58.78
C ASN A 823 19.99 -36.75 -58.62
N GLY A 824 20.14 -38.06 -58.82
CA GLY A 824 19.06 -39.04 -58.63
C GLY A 824 17.95 -38.96 -59.68
N THR A 825 16.72 -39.24 -59.26
CA THR A 825 15.55 -39.29 -60.15
C THR A 825 14.52 -38.23 -59.76
N LEU A 826 13.96 -37.52 -60.74
CA LEU A 826 12.70 -36.80 -60.62
C LEU A 826 11.59 -37.62 -61.31
N ALA A 827 10.65 -38.15 -60.53
CA ALA A 827 9.52 -38.92 -61.04
C ALA A 827 8.24 -38.08 -61.05
N MET A 828 7.60 -37.98 -62.20
CA MET A 828 6.26 -37.43 -62.36
C MET A 828 5.25 -38.55 -62.25
N ALA A 829 4.21 -38.32 -61.47
CA ALA A 829 2.98 -39.06 -61.56
C ALA A 829 1.87 -38.08 -61.92
N GLY A 830 1.35 -38.11 -63.15
CA GLY A 830 0.06 -37.52 -63.51
C GLY A 830 0.12 -36.38 -64.51
N ALA A 831 -0.79 -35.42 -64.36
CA ALA A 831 -0.90 -34.31 -65.29
C ALA A 831 0.32 -33.40 -65.23
N PHE A 832 1.10 -33.38 -66.31
CA PHE A 832 2.29 -32.58 -66.46
C PHE A 832 2.28 -31.81 -67.78
N THR A 833 2.42 -30.49 -67.72
CA THR A 833 2.57 -29.63 -68.90
C THR A 833 3.98 -29.06 -68.95
N GLN A 834 4.67 -29.26 -70.08
CA GLN A 834 6.05 -28.81 -70.24
C GLN A 834 6.22 -27.84 -71.41
N SER A 835 6.54 -26.59 -71.07
CA SER A 835 6.83 -25.47 -71.98
C SER A 835 8.14 -24.74 -71.67
N GLY A 836 8.76 -25.01 -70.51
CA GLY A 836 10.02 -24.45 -70.07
C GLY A 836 11.22 -25.32 -70.42
N ALA A 837 12.28 -25.31 -69.60
CA ALA A 837 13.46 -26.15 -69.77
C ALA A 837 13.50 -27.33 -68.77
N ILE A 838 13.89 -28.51 -69.24
CA ILE A 838 14.35 -29.63 -68.42
C ILE A 838 15.83 -29.87 -68.75
N LYS A 839 16.68 -29.89 -67.72
CA LYS A 839 18.13 -30.08 -67.82
C LYS A 839 18.56 -31.27 -66.96
N LEU A 840 19.23 -32.23 -67.59
CA LEU A 840 19.66 -33.47 -66.93
C LEU A 840 21.18 -33.57 -66.85
N THR A 841 21.73 -33.76 -65.66
CA THR A 841 23.15 -34.08 -65.48
C THR A 841 23.41 -35.58 -65.64
N MET A 842 24.68 -35.96 -65.77
CA MET A 842 25.07 -37.36 -65.95
C MET A 842 24.59 -38.22 -64.77
N GLY A 843 24.03 -39.40 -65.09
CA GLY A 843 23.54 -40.34 -64.08
C GLY A 843 22.19 -39.98 -63.45
N THR A 844 21.54 -38.92 -63.94
CA THR A 844 20.20 -38.52 -63.46
C THR A 844 19.09 -39.01 -64.36
N THR A 845 17.88 -39.13 -63.81
CA THR A 845 16.69 -39.55 -64.55
C THR A 845 15.55 -38.58 -64.33
N PHE A 846 14.89 -38.16 -65.42
CA PHE A 846 13.54 -37.60 -65.38
C PHE A 846 12.57 -38.67 -65.86
N SER A 847 11.55 -39.01 -65.08
CA SER A 847 10.67 -40.14 -65.36
C SER A 847 9.21 -39.70 -65.40
N ASP A 848 8.54 -39.93 -66.53
CA ASP A 848 7.08 -39.82 -66.69
C ASP A 848 6.61 -40.96 -67.60
N THR A 849 6.28 -42.10 -67.01
CA THR A 849 5.88 -43.31 -67.74
C THR A 849 4.49 -43.22 -68.36
N THR A 850 3.72 -42.18 -68.01
CA THR A 850 2.43 -41.89 -68.67
C THR A 850 2.60 -41.10 -69.97
N GLY A 851 3.81 -40.61 -70.23
CA GLY A 851 4.15 -39.81 -71.41
C GLY A 851 3.84 -38.33 -71.21
N PHE A 852 4.59 -37.48 -71.89
CA PHE A 852 4.40 -36.03 -71.85
C PHE A 852 4.75 -35.38 -73.17
N THR A 853 4.21 -34.18 -73.39
CA THR A 853 4.56 -33.34 -74.53
C THR A 853 5.56 -32.26 -74.09
N ASN A 854 6.73 -32.24 -74.71
CA ASN A 854 7.71 -31.16 -74.55
C ASN A 854 7.48 -30.09 -75.64
N THR A 855 7.00 -28.91 -75.26
CA THR A 855 6.94 -27.73 -76.15
C THR A 855 8.07 -26.73 -75.89
N GLY A 856 8.82 -26.94 -74.81
CA GLY A 856 9.98 -26.14 -74.44
C GLY A 856 11.30 -26.79 -74.84
N SER A 857 12.28 -26.81 -73.94
CA SER A 857 13.60 -27.39 -74.17
C SER A 857 13.89 -28.59 -73.26
N LEU A 858 14.44 -29.64 -73.83
CA LEU A 858 15.02 -30.78 -73.11
C LEU A 858 16.50 -30.89 -73.46
N SER A 859 17.39 -30.87 -72.46
CA SER A 859 18.83 -30.88 -72.70
C SER A 859 19.62 -31.62 -71.62
N GLY A 860 20.89 -31.92 -71.92
CA GLY A 860 21.80 -32.59 -71.00
C GLY A 860 22.20 -34.00 -71.42
N VAL A 861 22.66 -34.79 -70.45
CA VAL A 861 23.30 -36.11 -70.67
C VAL A 861 22.73 -37.20 -69.76
N GLY A 862 21.51 -36.99 -69.25
CA GLY A 862 20.81 -37.94 -68.39
C GLY A 862 19.84 -38.84 -69.16
N THR A 863 18.92 -39.45 -68.41
CA THR A 863 17.88 -40.32 -68.95
C THR A 863 16.51 -39.67 -68.80
N VAL A 864 15.71 -39.69 -69.86
CA VAL A 864 14.26 -39.48 -69.80
C VAL A 864 13.59 -40.84 -69.91
N THR A 865 12.82 -41.24 -68.92
CA THR A 865 11.97 -42.43 -68.98
C THR A 865 10.56 -42.02 -69.38
N ALA A 866 10.07 -42.59 -70.48
CA ALA A 866 8.71 -42.39 -71.00
C ALA A 866 8.04 -43.74 -71.30
N GLY A 867 6.73 -43.72 -71.56
CA GLY A 867 6.02 -44.91 -72.00
C GLY A 867 6.19 -45.20 -73.50
N THR A 868 5.30 -46.03 -74.03
CA THR A 868 5.23 -46.38 -75.46
C THR A 868 3.89 -45.96 -76.08
N GLY A 869 3.83 -45.85 -77.40
CA GLY A 869 2.62 -45.48 -78.13
C GLY A 869 2.07 -44.10 -77.74
N ALA A 870 0.86 -44.06 -77.18
CA ALA A 870 0.23 -42.82 -76.73
C ALA A 870 0.90 -42.21 -75.47
N SER A 871 1.69 -43.01 -74.74
CA SER A 871 2.47 -42.59 -73.58
C SER A 871 3.94 -42.30 -73.92
N ALA A 872 4.27 -42.11 -75.20
CA ALA A 872 5.60 -41.73 -75.65
C ALA A 872 5.99 -40.32 -75.17
N LEU A 873 7.29 -39.99 -75.27
CA LEU A 873 7.73 -38.59 -75.27
C LEU A 873 7.35 -37.97 -76.62
N VAL A 874 6.42 -37.02 -76.60
CA VAL A 874 6.09 -36.21 -77.78
C VAL A 874 6.89 -34.92 -77.71
N ASN A 875 7.82 -34.73 -78.65
CA ASN A 875 8.54 -33.48 -78.76
C ASN A 875 7.87 -32.55 -79.78
N GLN A 876 7.66 -31.31 -79.38
CA GLN A 876 7.12 -30.19 -80.16
C GLN A 876 7.95 -28.91 -79.94
N GLY A 877 9.06 -29.02 -79.21
CA GLY A 877 10.03 -27.96 -78.97
C GLY A 877 11.45 -28.43 -79.26
N ILE A 878 12.42 -27.99 -78.47
CA ILE A 878 13.84 -28.24 -78.70
C ILE A 878 14.33 -29.44 -77.87
N ILE A 879 15.08 -30.35 -78.49
CA ILE A 879 15.94 -31.31 -77.79
C ILE A 879 17.39 -31.02 -78.15
N SER A 880 18.24 -30.78 -77.15
CA SER A 880 19.66 -30.48 -77.33
C SER A 880 20.51 -31.37 -76.41
N PRO A 881 21.00 -32.54 -76.88
CA PRO A 881 21.86 -33.40 -76.08
C PRO A 881 23.19 -32.72 -75.71
N GLY A 882 23.81 -33.20 -74.63
CA GLY A 882 25.03 -32.59 -74.11
C GLY A 882 24.78 -31.28 -73.36
N THR A 883 25.84 -30.50 -73.17
CA THR A 883 25.76 -29.14 -72.60
C THR A 883 26.19 -28.13 -73.65
N ALA A 884 26.08 -26.83 -73.34
CA ALA A 884 26.58 -25.78 -74.22
C ALA A 884 28.08 -25.91 -74.55
N THR A 885 28.86 -26.57 -73.68
CA THR A 885 30.33 -26.66 -73.79
C THR A 885 30.85 -28.09 -73.97
N ALA A 886 29.98 -29.10 -74.03
CA ALA A 886 30.38 -30.49 -74.17
C ALA A 886 29.35 -31.27 -74.99
N VAL A 887 29.84 -32.22 -75.79
CA VAL A 887 28.97 -33.20 -76.45
C VAL A 887 28.41 -34.19 -75.43
N GLY A 888 27.29 -34.84 -75.74
CA GLY A 888 26.84 -35.96 -74.94
C GLY A 888 25.58 -36.66 -75.44
N THR A 889 25.28 -37.78 -74.79
CA THR A 889 24.12 -38.62 -75.12
C THR A 889 22.98 -38.35 -74.16
N LEU A 890 21.81 -38.01 -74.71
CA LEU A 890 20.55 -38.01 -73.97
C LEU A 890 19.85 -39.35 -74.21
N THR A 891 19.56 -40.10 -73.15
CA THR A 891 18.87 -41.39 -73.26
C THR A 891 17.37 -41.19 -73.12
N ILE A 892 16.57 -41.72 -74.04
CA ILE A 892 15.12 -41.83 -73.93
C ILE A 892 14.77 -43.31 -73.73
N ASN A 893 14.45 -43.69 -72.50
CA ASN A 893 13.94 -45.02 -72.21
C ASN A 893 12.42 -45.06 -72.42
N GLY A 894 12.00 -45.33 -73.65
CA GLY A 894 10.61 -45.28 -74.13
C GLY A 894 10.56 -45.00 -75.63
N ASP A 895 9.38 -44.66 -76.15
CA ASP A 895 9.21 -44.18 -77.53
C ASP A 895 9.47 -42.67 -77.61
N LEU A 896 10.02 -42.21 -78.74
CA LEU A 896 10.24 -40.79 -79.05
C LEU A 896 9.45 -40.40 -80.30
N GLN A 897 8.55 -39.42 -80.17
CA GLN A 897 7.76 -38.89 -81.28
C GLN A 897 8.12 -37.44 -81.53
N LEU A 898 8.76 -37.17 -82.67
CA LEU A 898 9.14 -35.83 -83.10
C LEU A 898 8.02 -35.26 -83.99
N GLY A 899 7.19 -34.37 -83.43
CA GLY A 899 6.14 -33.71 -84.19
C GLY A 899 6.64 -32.52 -85.04
N SER A 900 5.74 -31.82 -85.71
CA SER A 900 6.10 -30.75 -86.66
C SER A 900 6.79 -29.54 -86.02
N GLY A 901 6.59 -29.31 -84.73
CA GLY A 901 7.28 -28.25 -83.97
C GLY A 901 8.64 -28.68 -83.42
N SER A 902 9.01 -29.96 -83.53
CA SER A 902 10.30 -30.46 -83.04
C SER A 902 11.49 -29.77 -83.68
N GLN A 903 12.49 -29.48 -82.87
CA GLN A 903 13.81 -29.07 -83.29
C GLN A 903 14.84 -29.90 -82.53
N LEU A 904 15.69 -30.64 -83.25
CA LEU A 904 16.83 -31.31 -82.65
C LEU A 904 18.10 -30.52 -82.94
N ASP A 905 18.85 -30.17 -81.91
CA ASP A 905 20.10 -29.43 -82.05
C ASP A 905 21.29 -30.30 -81.61
N PHE A 906 22.15 -30.65 -82.56
CA PHE A 906 23.32 -31.52 -82.35
C PHE A 906 24.66 -30.79 -82.58
N LYS A 907 25.63 -31.09 -81.73
CA LYS A 907 27.06 -30.79 -81.91
C LYS A 907 27.77 -32.00 -82.53
N LEU A 908 28.45 -31.79 -83.65
CA LEU A 908 29.25 -32.81 -84.35
C LEU A 908 30.72 -32.63 -84.01
N GLY A 909 31.28 -33.47 -83.14
CA GLY A 909 32.69 -33.40 -82.72
C GLY A 909 33.57 -34.54 -83.23
N GLY A 910 33.02 -35.49 -83.98
CA GLY A 910 33.75 -36.60 -84.60
C GLY A 910 32.84 -37.78 -84.96
N THR A 911 33.41 -38.80 -85.61
CA THR A 911 32.69 -40.00 -86.09
C THR A 911 32.66 -41.15 -85.10
N THR A 912 33.46 -41.11 -84.03
CA THR A 912 33.43 -42.15 -82.99
C THR A 912 32.35 -41.85 -81.96
N ALA A 913 31.76 -42.91 -81.39
CA ALA A 913 30.80 -42.80 -80.29
C ALA A 913 31.32 -41.90 -79.16
N GLY A 914 30.46 -40.99 -78.68
CA GLY A 914 30.79 -40.02 -77.63
C GLY A 914 31.55 -38.77 -78.09
N GLN A 915 31.95 -38.68 -79.37
CA GLN A 915 32.55 -37.45 -79.92
C GLN A 915 31.50 -36.45 -80.44
N SER A 916 30.27 -36.89 -80.69
CA SER A 916 29.16 -36.04 -81.13
C SER A 916 27.98 -36.19 -80.17
N ASP A 917 27.07 -35.22 -80.19
CA ASP A 917 25.79 -35.34 -79.50
C ASP A 917 25.00 -36.52 -80.08
N ALA A 918 24.25 -37.20 -79.22
CA ALA A 918 23.41 -38.32 -79.62
C ALA A 918 22.12 -38.39 -78.77
N ILE A 919 21.07 -38.95 -79.35
CA ILE A 919 19.87 -39.38 -78.63
C ILE A 919 19.81 -40.91 -78.72
N ALA A 920 19.79 -41.59 -77.57
CA ALA A 920 19.67 -43.04 -77.52
C ALA A 920 18.26 -43.45 -77.07
N VAL A 921 17.46 -44.02 -77.97
CA VAL A 921 16.06 -44.37 -77.72
C VAL A 921 15.93 -45.88 -77.53
N SER A 922 15.24 -46.36 -76.49
CA SER A 922 15.03 -47.81 -76.32
C SER A 922 13.84 -48.35 -77.12
N GLY A 923 12.87 -47.49 -77.45
CA GLY A 923 11.67 -47.82 -78.22
C GLY A 923 11.68 -47.35 -79.68
N ILE A 924 10.48 -47.03 -80.18
CA ILE A 924 10.20 -46.56 -81.55
C ILE A 924 10.51 -45.06 -81.67
N VAL A 925 11.05 -44.65 -82.82
CA VAL A 925 11.29 -43.24 -83.16
C VAL A 925 10.37 -42.81 -84.31
N THR A 926 9.53 -41.80 -84.10
CA THR A 926 8.81 -41.15 -85.20
C THR A 926 9.50 -39.82 -85.50
N ILE A 927 9.91 -39.61 -86.75
CA ILE A 927 10.72 -38.47 -87.18
C ILE A 927 9.83 -37.43 -87.89
N GLY A 928 9.96 -36.20 -87.43
CA GLY A 928 9.33 -34.99 -87.98
C GLY A 928 10.06 -33.76 -87.48
N GLY A 929 9.61 -32.56 -87.90
CA GLY A 929 10.22 -31.30 -87.50
C GLY A 929 11.62 -31.07 -88.12
N ALA A 930 12.45 -30.26 -87.45
CA ALA A 930 13.74 -29.83 -87.93
C ALA A 930 14.91 -30.58 -87.27
N LEU A 931 15.94 -30.89 -88.07
CA LEU A 931 17.25 -31.32 -87.58
C LEU A 931 18.27 -30.22 -87.82
N ASN A 932 18.90 -29.73 -86.77
CA ASN A 932 20.02 -28.80 -86.85
C ASN A 932 21.28 -29.49 -86.31
N ALA A 933 22.37 -29.32 -87.04
CA ALA A 933 23.67 -29.79 -86.59
C ALA A 933 24.74 -28.73 -86.86
N SER A 934 25.71 -28.63 -85.96
CA SER A 934 26.85 -27.72 -86.10
C SER A 934 28.15 -28.45 -85.77
N VAL A 935 29.23 -28.13 -86.50
CA VAL A 935 30.57 -28.66 -86.19
C VAL A 935 31.00 -28.10 -84.84
N PHE A 936 31.52 -28.97 -83.98
CA PHE A 936 31.91 -28.65 -82.62
C PHE A 936 33.36 -29.09 -82.34
N GLY A 937 34.07 -28.32 -81.52
CA GLY A 937 35.47 -28.61 -81.20
C GLY A 937 36.39 -28.52 -82.42
N SER A 938 37.33 -29.46 -82.54
CA SER A 938 38.34 -29.52 -83.61
C SER A 938 37.95 -30.44 -84.78
N TYR A 939 36.68 -30.83 -84.88
CA TYR A 939 36.24 -31.75 -85.92
C TYR A 939 36.32 -31.11 -87.30
N VAL A 940 36.93 -31.82 -88.25
CA VAL A 940 36.99 -31.43 -89.66
C VAL A 940 36.28 -32.52 -90.46
N PRO A 941 35.10 -32.23 -91.04
CA PRO A 941 34.36 -33.21 -91.82
C PRO A 941 35.16 -33.78 -93.00
N ALA A 942 35.19 -35.10 -93.14
CA ALA A 942 35.77 -35.82 -94.27
C ALA A 942 34.69 -36.52 -95.11
N ASN A 943 34.98 -36.77 -96.38
CA ASN A 943 34.06 -37.49 -97.26
C ASN A 943 33.90 -38.95 -96.80
N GLY A 944 32.67 -39.41 -96.61
CA GLY A 944 32.36 -40.73 -96.07
C GLY A 944 32.18 -40.78 -94.55
N ASP A 945 32.34 -39.64 -93.85
CA ASP A 945 31.99 -39.55 -92.44
C ASP A 945 30.48 -39.84 -92.24
N ALA A 946 30.18 -40.76 -91.33
CA ALA A 946 28.83 -41.08 -90.89
C ALA A 946 28.77 -40.91 -89.36
N ILE A 947 27.80 -40.12 -88.88
CA ILE A 947 27.65 -39.80 -87.46
C ILE A 947 26.24 -40.22 -87.04
N PRO A 948 26.09 -41.28 -86.21
CA PRO A 948 24.78 -41.67 -85.68
C PRO A 948 24.30 -40.64 -84.66
N LEU A 949 23.24 -39.92 -85.01
CA LEU A 949 22.64 -38.91 -84.13
C LEU A 949 21.50 -39.46 -83.28
N ILE A 950 20.75 -40.44 -83.81
CA ILE A 950 19.64 -41.09 -83.10
C ILE A 950 19.79 -42.60 -83.24
N THR A 951 19.99 -43.28 -82.12
CA THR A 951 19.95 -44.75 -82.06
C THR A 951 18.61 -45.20 -81.48
N MET A 952 18.16 -46.38 -81.86
CA MET A 952 16.87 -46.93 -81.46
C MET A 952 16.90 -48.45 -81.22
N GLY A 953 16.09 -48.91 -80.27
CA GLY A 953 15.82 -50.34 -80.05
C GLY A 953 14.60 -50.87 -80.80
N GLY A 954 13.71 -49.99 -81.28
CA GLY A 954 12.51 -50.31 -82.05
C GLY A 954 12.65 -50.08 -83.56
N SER A 955 11.64 -49.49 -84.18
CA SER A 955 11.64 -49.06 -85.58
C SER A 955 11.61 -47.53 -85.69
N ALA A 956 12.05 -47.00 -86.83
CA ALA A 956 11.96 -45.58 -87.15
C ALA A 956 11.07 -45.35 -88.36
N ASN A 957 10.28 -44.28 -88.32
CA ASN A 957 9.40 -43.89 -89.42
C ASN A 957 9.37 -42.37 -89.56
N GLY A 958 9.29 -41.88 -90.80
CA GLY A 958 9.27 -40.47 -91.14
C GLY A 958 10.64 -39.93 -91.58
N THR A 959 10.68 -38.64 -91.86
CA THR A 959 11.88 -37.88 -92.22
C THR A 959 11.76 -36.47 -91.64
N PHE A 960 12.87 -35.76 -91.48
CA PHE A 960 12.83 -34.36 -91.04
C PHE A 960 12.18 -33.49 -92.13
N SER A 961 11.31 -32.57 -91.73
CA SER A 961 10.68 -31.61 -92.64
C SER A 961 11.65 -30.52 -93.10
N SER A 962 12.70 -30.28 -92.32
CA SER A 962 13.81 -29.39 -92.68
C SER A 962 15.11 -29.83 -92.01
N THR A 963 16.24 -29.54 -92.64
CA THR A 963 17.56 -29.81 -92.08
C THR A 963 18.46 -28.58 -92.24
N ALA A 964 19.16 -28.21 -91.17
CA ALA A 964 20.21 -27.20 -91.19
C ALA A 964 21.52 -27.87 -90.75
N LEU A 965 22.27 -28.37 -91.74
CA LEU A 965 23.49 -29.17 -91.53
C LEU A 965 24.72 -28.40 -92.01
N PRO A 966 25.93 -28.72 -91.50
CA PRO A 966 27.16 -28.16 -92.04
C PRO A 966 27.33 -28.52 -93.52
N ALA A 967 28.02 -27.66 -94.28
CA ALA A 967 28.22 -27.88 -95.71
C ALA A 967 28.85 -29.26 -95.97
N GLY A 968 28.26 -30.02 -96.90
CA GLY A 968 28.71 -31.37 -97.27
C GLY A 968 28.02 -32.51 -96.52
N PHE A 969 27.21 -32.23 -95.49
CA PHE A 969 26.37 -33.25 -94.85
C PHE A 969 24.97 -33.33 -95.46
N THR A 970 24.44 -34.55 -95.50
CA THR A 970 23.04 -34.85 -95.79
C THR A 970 22.49 -35.77 -94.70
N ALA A 971 21.24 -35.58 -94.30
CA ALA A 971 20.58 -36.52 -93.39
C ALA A 971 20.31 -37.85 -94.11
N ALA A 972 20.64 -38.96 -93.45
CA ALA A 972 20.36 -40.31 -93.90
C ALA A 972 19.47 -41.00 -92.85
N TYR A 973 18.53 -41.82 -93.30
CA TYR A 973 17.50 -42.44 -92.45
C TYR A 973 17.58 -43.95 -92.57
N ASN A 974 17.43 -44.68 -91.46
CA ASN A 974 17.51 -46.14 -91.42
C ASN A 974 18.70 -46.74 -92.20
N SER A 975 19.84 -46.04 -92.22
CA SER A 975 20.99 -46.40 -93.06
C SER A 975 21.80 -47.57 -92.49
N VAL A 976 21.70 -47.79 -91.18
CA VAL A 976 22.28 -48.91 -90.45
C VAL A 976 21.22 -49.47 -89.47
N ALA A 977 21.25 -50.77 -89.21
CA ALA A 977 20.35 -51.38 -88.24
C ALA A 977 20.52 -50.75 -86.85
N GLY A 978 19.42 -50.30 -86.24
CA GLY A 978 19.42 -49.64 -84.93
C GLY A 978 19.64 -48.13 -84.97
N GLU A 979 19.66 -47.50 -86.14
CA GLU A 979 19.69 -46.04 -86.32
C GLU A 979 18.38 -45.54 -86.97
N ALA A 980 17.86 -44.41 -86.48
CA ALA A 980 16.60 -43.83 -86.94
C ALA A 980 16.73 -42.97 -88.20
#